data_AF-A0A5N6JH52-F1
#
_entry.id   AF-A0A5N6JH52-F1
#
_cell.length_a   1.000
_cell.length_b   1.000
_cell.length_c   1.000
_cell.angle_alpha   90.00
_cell.angle_beta   90.00
_cell.angle_gamma   90.00
#
_symmetry.space_group_name_H-M   'P 1'
#
loop_
_entity.id
_entity.type
_entity.pdbx_description
1 polymer ?
#
loop_
_entity_poly.entity_id
_entity_poly.type
_entity_poly.pdbx_seq_one_letter_code
_entity_poly.pdbx_strand_id
1 'polypeptide(L)'
;MLHYGESPPRNSTPTESDGELITPRADCMSARGVNRRIVGNQRLTGSFICKANSPAIFIHELTIFPQISVGIATVTMHSSLKLLLSAASLLPLAQAFQYTPLQLAYPELRAKQQLTPESAVKQQSTTAEYPEYYLSVPVDHFHNDSRYAPHSDDHFDLRYWFDAQYYKEGGPVFVIAAGETDATDRFPFLSQGIVTELASAYHGIGVILEHRYYGKSYPVANLTTENIRFLSTDQALADYAYFASNVVFPGLEHVDLTSKTTPWIAYGGSYAGAFVAFLRKLYPDVYWGAVSSSGVTEAIIDFWQYYEPIRKFGPSDCIWSTQTFIDVVDRILIDHADNKTLGQQLKTSLGVSPDKDDVSFVSLLSSGLDSFQSRNWDSNIGSYSFRSYCDNITSPDLLYPDTEAVKPTIQELIEVAGYDASNSSFVNGFLNHIGLFKKSISSDEDSAETEQSDSSDLKSLPKDDGTSWEYQVCTEWGYFMSGASVPKDIMPLISRVLDVASVSTFCETTYGITSPPNVTNINKHGGFNFSYPRVAIIDGLADPWRDATPHADGTKERESTDDEPFILIDVPAEDVWDGIRGAVHHWDQNGLSKTDEGKGQEPPAAIVEVQKEVLRFIGVWLDQWKKRSGDSSRPLGGIRGAGRSQVPL
;
A
#
# COMPACT_ATOMS: atom_id res chain seq x y z
N MET A 1 -26.84 -39.69 9.42
CA MET A 1 -28.31 -39.53 9.49
C MET A 1 -28.58 -38.19 10.17
N LEU A 2 -29.33 -37.31 9.52
CA LEU A 2 -29.71 -35.99 10.07
C LEU A 2 -31.13 -36.09 10.63
N HIS A 3 -31.40 -35.42 11.74
CA HIS A 3 -32.75 -35.17 12.23
C HIS A 3 -33.03 -33.67 12.21
N TYR A 4 -33.91 -33.25 11.30
CA TYR A 4 -34.47 -31.90 11.28
C TYR A 4 -35.44 -31.72 12.46
N GLY A 5 -35.58 -30.48 12.92
CA GLY A 5 -36.54 -30.06 13.93
C GLY A 5 -36.93 -28.60 13.74
N GLU A 6 -37.89 -28.34 12.85
CA GLU A 6 -38.45 -27.01 12.64
C GLU A 6 -39.44 -26.62 13.76
N SER A 7 -39.62 -25.32 13.99
CA SER A 7 -40.77 -24.78 14.72
C SER A 7 -41.09 -23.33 14.27
N PRO A 8 -42.36 -22.91 14.30
CA PRO A 8 -42.84 -21.81 13.45
C PRO A 8 -42.72 -20.39 14.07
N PRO A 9 -42.80 -19.32 13.24
CA PRO A 9 -42.65 -17.93 13.67
C PRO A 9 -43.86 -17.40 14.47
N ARG A 10 -43.64 -16.31 15.21
CA ARG A 10 -44.70 -15.51 15.84
C ARG A 10 -44.78 -14.12 15.23
N ASN A 11 -45.98 -13.73 14.79
CA ASN A 11 -46.30 -12.34 14.44
C ASN A 11 -46.53 -11.50 15.71
N SER A 12 -46.04 -10.28 15.71
CA SER A 12 -46.58 -9.18 16.53
C SER A 12 -46.23 -7.83 15.90
N THR A 13 -47.23 -7.18 15.31
CA THR A 13 -47.20 -5.75 14.92
C THR A 13 -48.21 -4.98 15.80
N PRO A 14 -48.35 -3.65 15.72
CA PRO A 14 -47.74 -2.79 16.72
C PRO A 14 -48.78 -2.08 17.61
N THR A 15 -48.31 -1.36 18.62
CA THR A 15 -49.11 -0.42 19.42
C THR A 15 -48.54 0.99 19.30
N GLU A 16 -49.34 1.92 18.80
CA GLU A 16 -49.04 3.35 18.78
C GLU A 16 -49.20 3.98 20.17
N SER A 17 -48.36 4.96 20.50
CA SER A 17 -48.72 6.06 21.41
C SER A 17 -47.76 7.24 21.23
N ASP A 18 -48.30 8.32 20.64
CA ASP A 18 -47.97 9.74 20.82
C ASP A 18 -46.50 10.15 21.11
N GLY A 19 -45.92 10.88 20.15
CA GLY A 19 -44.57 11.43 20.24
C GLY A 19 -44.48 12.80 20.92
N GLU A 20 -43.25 13.28 21.06
CA GLU A 20 -42.93 14.66 21.42
C GLU A 20 -41.75 15.16 20.57
N LEU A 21 -41.81 16.40 20.05
CA LEU A 21 -40.73 16.95 19.24
C LEU A 21 -39.58 17.46 20.13
N ILE A 22 -38.36 16.98 19.89
CA ILE A 22 -37.15 17.56 20.47
C ILE A 22 -36.14 17.89 19.36
N THR A 23 -35.89 19.18 19.16
CA THR A 23 -34.85 19.69 18.26
C THR A 23 -33.45 19.50 18.87
N PRO A 24 -32.44 19.03 18.12
CA PRO A 24 -31.08 18.99 18.62
C PRO A 24 -30.48 20.40 18.70
N ARG A 25 -30.22 20.90 19.92
CA ARG A 25 -29.26 21.99 20.14
C ARG A 25 -27.87 21.39 20.35
N ALA A 26 -26.89 21.94 19.66
CA ALA A 26 -25.49 21.75 20.03
C ALA A 26 -25.14 22.69 21.20
N ASP A 27 -24.59 22.14 22.28
CA ASP A 27 -24.05 22.90 23.41
C ASP A 27 -22.72 22.27 23.88
N CYS A 28 -21.61 22.97 23.63
CA CYS A 28 -20.27 22.51 24.02
C CYS A 28 -20.04 22.72 25.53
N MET A 29 -20.04 21.65 26.33
CA MET A 29 -19.79 21.76 27.77
C MET A 29 -18.30 21.87 28.12
N SER A 30 -17.91 23.06 28.58
CA SER A 30 -16.61 23.31 29.21
C SER A 30 -16.52 22.64 30.60
N ALA A 31 -15.46 21.88 30.85
CA ALA A 31 -15.16 21.32 32.16
C ALA A 31 -14.28 22.26 33.00
N ARG A 32 -14.71 22.61 34.22
CA ARG A 32 -13.89 23.31 35.22
C ARG A 32 -13.92 22.64 36.60
N GLY A 33 -12.96 21.74 36.82
CA GLY A 33 -12.06 21.77 37.99
C GLY A 33 -12.57 21.34 39.37
N VAL A 34 -11.79 20.46 40.00
CA VAL A 34 -11.70 20.29 41.47
C VAL A 34 -10.23 20.42 41.91
N ASN A 35 -9.99 20.83 43.16
CA ASN A 35 -8.72 21.40 43.63
C ASN A 35 -7.78 20.43 44.37
N ARG A 36 -6.45 20.70 44.29
CA ARG A 36 -5.35 20.60 45.30
C ARG A 36 -4.05 20.05 44.66
N ARG A 37 -2.82 20.53 44.96
CA ARG A 37 -2.33 21.72 45.70
C ARG A 37 -0.81 21.93 45.37
N ILE A 38 -0.39 23.18 45.13
CA ILE A 38 0.92 23.83 45.49
C ILE A 38 2.20 22.97 45.27
N VAL A 39 3.14 23.27 44.36
CA VAL A 39 3.93 24.53 44.14
C VAL A 39 4.21 24.71 42.62
N GLY A 40 4.56 25.87 42.04
CA GLY A 40 4.56 27.28 42.48
C GLY A 40 5.83 28.07 42.04
N ASN A 41 5.65 29.25 41.43
CA ASN A 41 6.63 30.14 40.74
C ASN A 41 7.25 29.55 39.44
N GLN A 42 7.36 30.29 38.33
CA GLN A 42 7.48 31.75 38.17
C GLN A 42 6.41 32.40 37.27
N ARG A 43 6.42 33.74 37.19
CA ARG A 43 5.63 34.56 36.25
C ARG A 43 6.44 34.92 35.01
N LEU A 44 5.80 34.98 33.85
CA LEU A 44 5.97 36.08 32.90
C LEU A 44 4.64 36.33 32.18
N THR A 45 4.35 37.60 31.87
CA THR A 45 3.06 38.04 31.31
C THR A 45 3.21 38.44 29.85
N GLY A 46 2.53 37.75 28.94
CA GLY A 46 2.32 38.22 27.58
C GLY A 46 1.18 39.24 27.49
N SER A 47 1.27 40.16 26.52
CA SER A 47 0.14 40.97 26.07
C SER A 47 0.27 41.23 24.57
N PHE A 48 -0.86 41.15 23.86
CA PHE A 48 -0.99 41.44 22.44
C PHE A 48 -0.81 42.94 22.14
N ILE A 49 -0.53 43.27 20.87
CA ILE A 49 -1.29 44.25 20.06
C ILE A 49 -0.90 44.13 18.58
N CYS A 50 -1.88 44.25 17.67
CA CYS A 50 -1.69 44.22 16.22
C CYS A 50 -1.69 45.64 15.62
N LYS A 51 -1.01 45.86 14.48
CA LYS A 51 -1.48 46.73 13.38
C LYS A 51 -0.64 46.61 12.10
N ALA A 52 -1.12 47.23 11.02
CA ALA A 52 -0.67 47.02 9.64
C ALA A 52 -0.45 48.35 8.85
N ASN A 53 -0.03 48.19 7.59
CA ASN A 53 0.04 49.14 6.46
C ASN A 53 1.32 49.98 6.22
N SER A 54 1.61 50.14 4.92
CA SER A 54 2.77 50.72 4.22
C SER A 54 2.50 52.21 3.80
N PRO A 55 3.11 52.85 2.75
CA PRO A 55 4.37 52.62 1.98
C PRO A 55 5.25 53.89 1.68
N ALA A 56 6.50 53.71 1.17
CA ALA A 56 7.30 54.63 0.30
C ALA A 56 8.61 53.95 -0.19
N ILE A 57 9.34 54.22 -1.31
CA ILE A 57 9.24 55.02 -2.58
C ILE A 57 10.30 56.15 -2.80
N PHE A 58 10.97 56.14 -3.99
CA PHE A 58 11.90 57.14 -4.62
C PHE A 58 13.32 57.35 -4.00
N ILE A 59 14.41 57.77 -4.70
CA ILE A 59 14.68 58.30 -6.07
C ILE A 59 16.17 58.07 -6.55
N HIS A 60 16.43 58.06 -7.89
CA HIS A 60 17.63 58.35 -8.76
C HIS A 60 19.07 58.67 -8.16
N GLU A 61 20.27 58.60 -8.82
CA GLU A 61 20.73 58.31 -10.22
C GLU A 61 22.27 58.05 -10.40
N LEU A 62 22.70 57.68 -11.64
CA LEU A 62 23.96 57.89 -12.44
C LEU A 62 25.31 58.35 -11.79
N THR A 63 26.53 58.08 -12.29
CA THR A 63 27.10 58.23 -13.68
C THR A 63 28.42 57.45 -14.01
N ILE A 64 28.49 56.80 -15.20
CA ILE A 64 29.42 56.98 -16.38
C ILE A 64 30.98 56.75 -16.32
N PHE A 65 31.47 55.70 -17.03
CA PHE A 65 32.58 55.53 -18.06
C PHE A 65 33.99 56.25 -17.93
N PRO A 66 35.05 56.03 -18.80
CA PRO A 66 35.15 55.35 -20.13
C PRO A 66 36.41 54.48 -20.53
N GLN A 67 36.22 53.57 -21.53
CA GLN A 67 37.14 53.16 -22.65
C GLN A 67 38.55 52.53 -22.34
N ILE A 68 39.36 51.96 -23.26
CA ILE A 68 39.54 51.99 -24.76
C ILE A 68 39.76 50.57 -25.37
N SER A 69 39.47 50.41 -26.67
CA SER A 69 39.49 49.18 -27.49
C SER A 69 40.86 48.78 -28.11
N VAL A 70 40.98 47.49 -28.49
CA VAL A 70 41.75 46.99 -29.66
C VAL A 70 40.93 45.90 -30.36
N GLY A 71 41.08 45.71 -31.68
CA GLY A 71 40.51 44.57 -32.40
C GLY A 71 41.20 44.32 -33.75
N ILE A 72 41.01 43.11 -34.30
CA ILE A 72 41.34 42.66 -35.67
C ILE A 72 40.45 41.44 -35.97
N ALA A 73 40.12 41.18 -37.24
CA ALA A 73 39.10 40.21 -37.65
C ALA A 73 39.69 38.98 -38.36
N THR A 74 38.96 37.84 -38.32
CA THR A 74 39.07 36.77 -39.33
C THR A 74 37.83 35.85 -39.39
N VAL A 75 37.43 35.52 -40.63
CA VAL A 75 36.77 34.28 -41.11
C VAL A 75 35.41 33.82 -40.52
N THR A 76 34.48 33.52 -41.42
CA THR A 76 33.20 32.85 -41.18
C THR A 76 33.26 31.33 -41.46
N MET A 77 32.68 30.49 -40.59
CA MET A 77 32.01 29.23 -40.98
C MET A 77 31.22 28.59 -39.82
N HIS A 78 29.94 28.30 -40.11
CA HIS A 78 29.09 27.16 -39.72
C HIS A 78 29.05 26.52 -38.30
N SER A 79 27.86 25.92 -38.06
CA SER A 79 27.56 24.82 -37.13
C SER A 79 27.31 25.15 -35.65
N SER A 80 26.01 25.26 -35.34
CA SER A 80 25.30 24.61 -34.23
C SER A 80 26.11 23.85 -33.17
N LEU A 81 25.97 24.25 -31.91
CA LEU A 81 25.16 23.54 -30.89
C LEU A 81 25.17 24.34 -29.57
N LYS A 82 24.00 24.69 -29.01
CA LYS A 82 23.93 25.27 -27.65
C LYS A 82 23.80 24.15 -26.63
N LEU A 83 24.86 23.90 -25.87
CA LEU A 83 24.82 23.01 -24.72
C LEU A 83 24.11 23.71 -23.55
N LEU A 84 22.94 23.21 -23.16
CA LEU A 84 22.28 23.54 -21.91
C LEU A 84 22.39 22.32 -20.99
N LEU A 85 23.04 22.49 -19.83
CA LEU A 85 23.03 21.46 -18.79
C LEU A 85 21.71 21.56 -18.02
N SER A 86 20.77 20.68 -18.33
CA SER A 86 19.70 20.30 -17.40
C SER A 86 20.22 19.22 -16.48
N ALA A 87 20.30 19.48 -15.18
CA ALA A 87 20.59 18.44 -14.20
C ALA A 87 19.38 17.49 -14.15
N ALA A 88 19.59 16.22 -14.55
CA ALA A 88 18.59 15.18 -14.38
C ALA A 88 18.66 14.63 -12.95
N SER A 89 17.54 14.69 -12.23
CA SER A 89 17.37 14.02 -10.95
C SER A 89 17.52 12.51 -11.13
N LEU A 90 18.33 11.86 -10.27
CA LEU A 90 18.37 10.40 -10.19
C LEU A 90 17.40 9.96 -9.11
N LEU A 91 16.31 9.30 -9.51
CA LEU A 91 15.28 8.76 -8.62
C LEU A 91 15.41 7.23 -8.55
N PRO A 92 15.53 6.63 -7.34
CA PRO A 92 15.49 5.19 -7.16
C PRO A 92 14.03 4.73 -6.93
N LEU A 93 13.42 4.07 -7.91
CA LEU A 93 12.09 3.48 -7.75
C LEU A 93 12.10 2.39 -6.67
N ALA A 94 11.22 2.56 -5.67
CA ALA A 94 11.04 1.66 -4.53
C ALA A 94 9.53 1.47 -4.27
N GLN A 95 8.82 0.94 -5.26
CA GLN A 95 7.36 0.85 -5.25
C GLN A 95 6.91 -0.50 -4.66
N ALA A 96 6.43 -0.48 -3.41
CA ALA A 96 5.51 -1.51 -2.97
C ALA A 96 4.13 -1.25 -3.61
N PHE A 97 3.58 -2.26 -4.27
CA PHE A 97 2.35 -2.22 -5.08
C PHE A 97 2.23 -1.04 -6.07
N GLN A 98 2.41 -1.36 -7.35
CA GLN A 98 1.94 -0.51 -8.45
C GLN A 98 0.40 -0.45 -8.54
N TYR A 99 -0.30 -1.57 -8.32
CA TYR A 99 -1.72 -1.73 -8.65
C TYR A 99 -2.57 -2.21 -7.46
N THR A 100 -3.72 -1.57 -7.21
CA THR A 100 -4.77 -2.07 -6.32
C THR A 100 -5.50 -3.28 -6.95
N PRO A 101 -6.23 -4.10 -6.16
CA PRO A 101 -7.12 -5.14 -6.69
C PRO A 101 -8.12 -4.65 -7.76
N LEU A 102 -8.56 -3.39 -7.70
CA LEU A 102 -9.40 -2.80 -8.74
C LEU A 102 -8.60 -2.52 -10.03
N GLN A 103 -7.38 -1.99 -9.91
CA GLN A 103 -6.48 -1.82 -11.06
C GLN A 103 -6.05 -3.16 -11.68
N LEU A 104 -6.01 -4.24 -10.89
CA LEU A 104 -5.81 -5.59 -11.39
C LEU A 104 -7.07 -6.12 -12.10
N ALA A 105 -8.27 -5.93 -11.55
CA ALA A 105 -9.53 -6.33 -12.18
C ALA A 105 -9.74 -5.73 -13.59
N TYR A 106 -9.19 -4.53 -13.86
CA TYR A 106 -9.32 -3.86 -15.16
C TYR A 106 -7.94 -3.49 -15.74
N PRO A 107 -7.37 -4.28 -16.69
CA PRO A 107 -6.05 -4.03 -17.27
C PRO A 107 -5.84 -2.62 -17.87
N GLU A 108 -6.90 -1.95 -18.33
CA GLU A 108 -6.87 -0.55 -18.76
C GLU A 108 -6.44 0.43 -17.65
N LEU A 109 -6.56 0.07 -16.38
CA LEU A 109 -6.02 0.86 -15.26
C LEU A 109 -4.51 0.63 -15.04
N ARG A 110 -3.95 -0.49 -15.52
CA ARG A 110 -2.51 -0.80 -15.38
C ARG A 110 -1.68 -0.04 -16.41
N ALA A 111 -2.11 -0.05 -17.68
CA ALA A 111 -1.42 0.63 -18.79
C ALA A 111 -1.13 2.10 -18.47
N LYS A 112 -2.13 2.81 -17.92
CA LYS A 112 -2.10 4.23 -17.55
C LYS A 112 -0.95 4.61 -16.62
N GLN A 113 -0.48 3.70 -15.77
CA GLN A 113 0.61 3.95 -14.84
C GLN A 113 1.99 3.76 -15.48
N GLN A 114 2.10 2.96 -16.54
CA GLN A 114 3.36 2.77 -17.29
C GLN A 114 3.70 3.97 -18.19
N LEU A 115 2.71 4.82 -18.49
CA LEU A 115 2.75 5.86 -19.51
C LEU A 115 3.07 7.28 -19.00
N THR A 116 3.25 7.47 -17.69
CA THR A 116 4.06 8.60 -17.21
C THR A 116 5.52 8.40 -17.67
N PRO A 117 6.14 9.34 -18.40
CA PRO A 117 7.38 9.09 -19.13
C PRO A 117 8.64 9.09 -18.24
N GLU A 118 8.78 8.04 -17.44
CA GLU A 118 9.95 7.77 -16.57
C GLU A 118 10.47 6.32 -16.74
N SER A 119 9.85 5.54 -17.63
CA SER A 119 9.86 4.08 -17.71
C SER A 119 10.66 3.50 -18.91
N ALA A 120 11.59 4.26 -19.50
CA ALA A 120 12.26 3.89 -20.76
C ALA A 120 13.80 4.01 -20.79
N VAL A 121 14.49 3.85 -19.65
CA VAL A 121 15.97 3.83 -19.58
C VAL A 121 16.45 2.53 -18.95
N LYS A 122 17.26 1.75 -19.69
CA LYS A 122 17.95 0.57 -19.14
C LYS A 122 18.90 0.99 -18.03
N GLN A 123 18.69 0.44 -16.83
CA GLN A 123 19.55 0.72 -15.69
C GLN A 123 21.01 0.31 -15.96
N GLN A 124 21.93 1.26 -15.77
CA GLN A 124 23.19 0.97 -15.10
C GLN A 124 23.13 1.66 -13.73
N SER A 125 22.35 1.06 -12.82
CA SER A 125 22.31 1.50 -11.43
C SER A 125 23.60 1.11 -10.73
N THR A 126 24.24 2.05 -10.04
CA THR A 126 25.36 1.77 -9.13
C THR A 126 24.83 1.50 -7.72
N THR A 127 23.94 0.52 -7.59
CA THR A 127 23.68 -0.14 -6.31
C THR A 127 24.94 -0.84 -5.82
N ALA A 128 24.98 -1.18 -4.52
CA ALA A 128 25.85 -2.27 -4.11
C ALA A 128 25.40 -3.53 -4.87
N GLU A 129 26.32 -4.19 -5.58
CA GLU A 129 26.03 -5.36 -6.41
C GLU A 129 25.80 -6.57 -5.50
N TYR A 130 24.65 -6.59 -4.81
CA TYR A 130 24.23 -7.71 -3.97
C TYR A 130 24.11 -8.96 -4.85
N PRO A 131 24.96 -9.98 -4.66
CA PRO A 131 24.92 -11.18 -5.48
C PRO A 131 23.61 -11.95 -5.26
N GLU A 132 22.97 -12.33 -6.36
CA GLU A 132 21.72 -13.09 -6.37
C GLU A 132 22.00 -14.56 -5.99
N TYR A 133 21.30 -15.06 -4.98
CA TYR A 133 21.43 -16.43 -4.49
C TYR A 133 20.10 -17.17 -4.51
N TYR A 134 20.18 -18.50 -4.39
CA TYR A 134 19.04 -19.40 -4.43
C TYR A 134 19.19 -20.50 -3.38
N LEU A 135 18.08 -20.92 -2.78
CA LEU A 135 17.98 -22.15 -1.99
C LEU A 135 16.94 -23.06 -2.64
N SER A 136 17.28 -24.32 -2.85
CA SER A 136 16.32 -25.29 -3.38
C SER A 136 15.34 -25.74 -2.27
N VAL A 137 14.04 -25.52 -2.47
CA VAL A 137 12.97 -25.80 -1.51
C VAL A 137 11.86 -26.66 -2.14
N PRO A 138 11.07 -27.43 -1.36
CA PRO A 138 9.98 -28.25 -1.89
C PRO A 138 8.89 -27.46 -2.63
N VAL A 139 8.39 -28.00 -3.74
CA VAL A 139 7.20 -27.47 -4.42
C VAL A 139 5.96 -27.62 -3.54
N ASP A 140 5.82 -28.76 -2.85
CA ASP A 140 4.69 -29.07 -1.97
C ASP A 140 5.14 -29.55 -0.58
N HIS A 141 4.90 -28.73 0.45
CA HIS A 141 5.18 -29.08 1.84
C HIS A 141 4.10 -29.95 2.51
N PHE A 142 2.94 -30.11 1.88
CA PHE A 142 1.71 -30.62 2.52
C PHE A 142 1.07 -31.80 1.77
N HIS A 143 1.85 -32.87 1.60
CA HIS A 143 1.48 -34.16 0.99
C HIS A 143 0.29 -34.92 1.65
N ASN A 144 -0.34 -34.33 2.67
CA ASN A 144 -1.55 -34.85 3.33
C ASN A 144 -2.81 -34.00 3.06
N ASP A 145 -2.69 -32.80 2.47
CA ASP A 145 -3.83 -31.92 2.18
C ASP A 145 -4.28 -32.02 0.73
N SER A 146 -5.50 -32.53 0.54
CA SER A 146 -6.21 -32.62 -0.75
C SER A 146 -6.22 -31.33 -1.58
N ARG A 147 -6.03 -30.14 -1.00
CA ARG A 147 -5.90 -28.87 -1.71
C ARG A 147 -4.79 -28.87 -2.77
N TYR A 148 -3.66 -29.52 -2.48
CA TYR A 148 -2.46 -29.48 -3.31
C TYR A 148 -2.38 -30.65 -4.31
N ALA A 149 -3.30 -31.60 -4.22
CA ALA A 149 -3.35 -32.77 -5.08
C ALA A 149 -3.53 -32.40 -6.58
N PRO A 150 -2.83 -33.05 -7.52
CA PRO A 150 -1.80 -34.07 -7.30
C PRO A 150 -0.52 -33.45 -6.70
N HIS A 151 0.00 -34.07 -5.64
CA HIS A 151 1.19 -33.61 -4.93
C HIS A 151 2.46 -33.70 -5.79
N SER A 152 3.53 -33.01 -5.38
CA SER A 152 4.84 -33.15 -6.03
C SER A 152 6.00 -33.19 -5.03
N ASP A 153 6.83 -34.23 -5.17
CA ASP A 153 8.15 -34.35 -4.53
C ASP A 153 9.22 -33.41 -5.15
N ASP A 154 8.89 -32.70 -6.24
CA ASP A 154 9.80 -31.76 -6.91
C ASP A 154 10.28 -30.63 -5.99
N HIS A 155 11.39 -30.01 -6.36
CA HIS A 155 11.94 -28.84 -5.67
C HIS A 155 12.20 -27.70 -6.68
N PHE A 156 12.16 -26.46 -6.20
CA PHE A 156 12.44 -25.26 -7.01
C PHE A 156 13.39 -24.32 -6.27
N ASP A 157 14.04 -23.44 -7.02
CA ASP A 157 15.04 -22.52 -6.50
C ASP A 157 14.38 -21.21 -6.04
N LEU A 158 14.29 -21.03 -4.71
CA LEU A 158 13.77 -19.83 -4.05
C LEU A 158 14.88 -18.78 -3.94
N ARG A 159 14.64 -17.60 -4.54
CA ARG A 159 15.63 -16.52 -4.64
C ARG A 159 15.79 -15.72 -3.35
N TYR A 160 17.02 -15.29 -3.06
CA TYR A 160 17.33 -14.42 -1.93
C TYR A 160 18.60 -13.59 -2.14
N TRP A 161 18.76 -12.56 -1.32
CA TRP A 161 19.99 -11.77 -1.16
C TRP A 161 20.28 -11.56 0.32
N PHE A 162 21.52 -11.20 0.65
CA PHE A 162 21.87 -10.80 2.02
C PHE A 162 22.98 -9.75 2.05
N ASP A 163 23.05 -9.04 3.18
CA ASP A 163 24.13 -8.14 3.56
C ASP A 163 24.68 -8.55 4.93
N ALA A 164 25.96 -8.92 4.95
CA ALA A 164 26.69 -9.31 6.15
C ALA A 164 27.71 -8.26 6.61
N GLN A 165 27.72 -7.03 6.06
CA GLN A 165 28.74 -6.02 6.35
C GLN A 165 28.83 -5.63 7.85
N TYR A 166 27.74 -5.83 8.60
CA TYR A 166 27.65 -5.56 10.04
C TYR A 166 27.77 -6.80 10.93
N TYR A 167 27.80 -8.00 10.34
CA TYR A 167 27.69 -9.26 11.07
C TYR A 167 28.87 -9.52 12.01
N LYS A 168 28.57 -10.06 13.20
CA LYS A 168 29.55 -10.62 14.15
C LYS A 168 29.01 -11.93 14.70
N GLU A 169 29.91 -12.85 15.07
CA GLU A 169 29.56 -14.17 15.60
C GLU A 169 28.54 -14.08 16.75
N GLY A 170 27.39 -14.76 16.60
CA GLY A 170 26.27 -14.70 17.54
C GLY A 170 25.27 -13.55 17.32
N GLY A 171 25.43 -12.77 16.24
CA GLY A 171 24.44 -11.80 15.78
C GLY A 171 23.16 -12.43 15.21
N PRO A 172 22.03 -11.69 15.21
CA PRO A 172 20.74 -12.16 14.68
C PRO A 172 20.67 -12.20 13.15
N VAL A 173 19.63 -12.86 12.63
CA VAL A 173 19.19 -12.70 11.22
C VAL A 173 17.97 -11.79 11.19
N PHE A 174 18.01 -10.75 10.36
CA PHE A 174 16.87 -9.89 10.03
C PHE A 174 16.45 -10.17 8.59
N VAL A 175 15.25 -10.72 8.38
CA VAL A 175 14.71 -10.99 7.04
C VAL A 175 13.54 -10.09 6.72
N ILE A 176 13.65 -9.29 5.64
CA ILE A 176 12.51 -8.64 5.01
C ILE A 176 11.89 -9.65 4.02
N ALA A 177 10.61 -9.94 4.21
CA ALA A 177 9.82 -10.71 3.26
C ALA A 177 9.52 -9.84 2.04
N ALA A 178 9.76 -10.35 0.83
CA ALA A 178 9.34 -9.65 -0.38
C ALA A 178 7.82 -9.50 -0.43
N GLY A 179 7.09 -10.58 -0.11
CA GLY A 179 5.66 -10.66 -0.38
C GLY A 179 5.40 -10.77 -1.88
N GLU A 180 4.49 -9.97 -2.36
CA GLU A 180 3.80 -10.06 -3.64
C GLU A 180 4.43 -9.21 -4.76
N THR A 181 5.75 -9.03 -4.74
CA THR A 181 6.53 -8.38 -5.82
C THR A 181 7.84 -9.13 -6.06
N ASP A 182 8.52 -8.85 -7.17
CA ASP A 182 9.95 -9.14 -7.31
C ASP A 182 10.70 -8.60 -6.07
N ALA A 183 11.53 -9.46 -5.49
CA ALA A 183 12.27 -9.15 -4.28
C ALA A 183 13.36 -8.07 -4.46
N THR A 184 13.72 -7.68 -5.69
CA THR A 184 14.58 -6.51 -5.93
C THR A 184 14.00 -5.23 -5.35
N ASP A 185 12.67 -5.14 -5.24
CA ASP A 185 11.96 -3.97 -4.70
C ASP A 185 12.10 -3.84 -3.17
N ARG A 186 12.86 -4.73 -2.53
CA ARG A 186 13.27 -4.64 -1.12
C ARG A 186 14.74 -4.24 -0.92
N PHE A 187 15.52 -4.06 -2.00
CA PHE A 187 16.91 -3.57 -1.90
C PHE A 187 17.05 -2.28 -1.07
N PRO A 188 16.20 -1.24 -1.21
CA PRO A 188 16.31 -0.02 -0.40
C PRO A 188 16.29 -0.29 1.11
N PHE A 189 15.50 -1.27 1.56
CA PHE A 189 15.40 -1.64 2.97
C PHE A 189 16.66 -2.36 3.48
N LEU A 190 17.37 -3.08 2.60
CA LEU A 190 18.65 -3.75 2.91
C LEU A 190 19.85 -2.79 2.86
N SER A 191 19.86 -1.82 1.94
CA SER A 191 20.98 -0.88 1.76
C SER A 191 20.89 0.43 2.54
N GLN A 192 19.69 0.93 2.84
CA GLN A 192 19.52 2.19 3.60
C GLN A 192 18.29 2.28 4.54
N GLY A 193 17.37 1.31 4.52
CA GLY A 193 16.19 1.28 5.39
C GLY A 193 16.31 0.36 6.61
N ILE A 194 15.16 0.00 7.18
CA ILE A 194 15.07 -0.59 8.53
C ILE A 194 15.89 -1.89 8.74
N VAL A 195 16.13 -2.69 7.69
CA VAL A 195 16.93 -3.92 7.80
C VAL A 195 18.41 -3.59 8.01
N THR A 196 18.92 -2.56 7.34
CA THR A 196 20.32 -2.12 7.50
C THR A 196 20.55 -1.49 8.87
N GLU A 197 19.58 -0.72 9.38
CA GLU A 197 19.63 -0.17 10.74
C GLU A 197 19.68 -1.26 11.81
N LEU A 198 18.79 -2.26 11.70
CA LEU A 198 18.74 -3.40 12.61
C LEU A 198 20.02 -4.25 12.55
N ALA A 199 20.51 -4.56 11.34
CA ALA A 199 21.76 -5.29 11.15
C ALA A 199 22.96 -4.54 11.75
N SER A 200 23.05 -3.23 11.53
CA SER A 200 24.08 -2.35 12.10
C SER A 200 24.03 -2.33 13.64
N ALA A 201 22.85 -2.04 14.20
CA ALA A 201 22.64 -1.88 15.65
C ALA A 201 22.89 -3.16 16.45
N TYR A 202 22.45 -4.32 15.91
CA TYR A 202 22.54 -5.62 16.61
C TYR A 202 23.64 -6.54 16.08
N HIS A 203 24.46 -6.06 15.14
CA HIS A 203 25.57 -6.77 14.51
C HIS A 203 25.11 -8.08 13.82
N GLY A 204 23.94 -8.00 13.20
CA GLY A 204 23.30 -9.10 12.49
C GLY A 204 23.63 -9.14 11.00
N ILE A 205 22.96 -10.06 10.32
CA ILE A 205 22.91 -10.18 8.86
C ILE A 205 21.51 -9.74 8.40
N GLY A 206 21.45 -8.87 7.39
CA GLY A 206 20.22 -8.50 6.70
C GLY A 206 19.97 -9.44 5.54
N VAL A 207 18.71 -9.85 5.32
CA VAL A 207 18.32 -10.80 4.27
C VAL A 207 17.06 -10.31 3.56
N ILE A 208 17.04 -10.36 2.23
CA ILE A 208 15.82 -10.27 1.44
C ILE A 208 15.49 -11.69 0.99
N LEU A 209 14.27 -12.15 1.24
CA LEU A 209 13.77 -13.44 0.77
C LEU A 209 12.61 -13.23 -0.19
N GLU A 210 12.65 -13.86 -1.37
CA GLU A 210 11.55 -13.84 -2.33
C GLU A 210 10.38 -14.73 -1.87
N HIS A 211 9.22 -14.56 -2.48
CA HIS A 211 8.04 -15.41 -2.26
C HIS A 211 7.84 -16.34 -3.46
N ARG A 212 7.33 -17.55 -3.24
CA ARG A 212 6.97 -18.46 -4.34
C ARG A 212 6.01 -17.78 -5.33
N TYR A 213 6.24 -17.99 -6.62
CA TYR A 213 5.52 -17.39 -7.75
C TYR A 213 5.66 -15.86 -7.91
N TYR A 214 6.66 -15.20 -7.31
CA TYR A 214 6.99 -13.79 -7.60
C TYR A 214 8.43 -13.66 -8.12
N GLY A 215 8.71 -12.60 -8.88
CA GLY A 215 10.03 -12.35 -9.45
C GLY A 215 10.57 -13.52 -10.30
N LYS A 216 11.54 -14.28 -9.78
CA LYS A 216 12.09 -15.48 -10.44
C LYS A 216 11.69 -16.80 -9.78
N SER A 217 11.15 -16.76 -8.56
CA SER A 217 10.93 -17.94 -7.70
C SER A 217 9.69 -18.76 -8.06
N TYR A 218 9.57 -19.17 -9.32
CA TYR A 218 8.43 -19.93 -9.85
C TYR A 218 8.64 -21.45 -9.76
N PRO A 219 7.79 -22.20 -9.03
CA PRO A 219 7.88 -23.66 -8.91
C PRO A 219 7.64 -24.47 -10.19
N VAL A 220 7.21 -23.82 -11.28
CA VAL A 220 6.76 -24.46 -12.52
C VAL A 220 7.36 -23.75 -13.74
N ALA A 221 7.72 -24.51 -14.79
CA ALA A 221 8.33 -23.94 -16.00
C ALA A 221 7.35 -23.02 -16.77
N ASN A 222 6.16 -23.54 -17.08
CA ASN A 222 5.03 -22.79 -17.64
C ASN A 222 3.99 -22.59 -16.54
N LEU A 223 3.40 -21.40 -16.41
CA LEU A 223 2.36 -21.13 -15.41
C LEU A 223 0.98 -21.38 -16.03
N THR A 224 0.11 -22.12 -15.35
CA THR A 224 -1.28 -22.39 -15.77
C THR A 224 -2.22 -22.40 -14.57
N THR A 225 -3.51 -22.28 -14.80
CA THR A 225 -4.56 -22.32 -13.76
C THR A 225 -4.57 -23.62 -12.95
N GLU A 226 -4.07 -24.73 -13.51
CA GLU A 226 -3.95 -26.02 -12.82
C GLU A 226 -2.71 -26.09 -11.92
N ASN A 227 -1.58 -25.51 -12.33
CA ASN A 227 -0.28 -25.67 -11.66
C ASN A 227 0.16 -24.47 -10.81
N ILE A 228 -0.58 -23.36 -10.84
CA ILE A 228 -0.49 -22.27 -9.86
C ILE A 228 -1.03 -22.68 -8.48
N ARG A 229 -1.68 -23.85 -8.34
CA ARG A 229 -2.30 -24.35 -7.07
C ARG A 229 -1.39 -24.40 -5.83
N PHE A 230 -0.06 -24.43 -6.00
CA PHE A 230 0.88 -24.39 -4.88
C PHE A 230 1.20 -22.96 -4.42
N LEU A 231 0.69 -21.93 -5.10
CA LEU A 231 0.62 -20.56 -4.62
C LEU A 231 -0.48 -20.47 -3.56
N SER A 232 -0.05 -20.43 -2.30
CA SER A 232 -0.93 -20.27 -1.14
C SER A 232 -0.12 -19.74 0.03
N THR A 233 -0.79 -19.05 0.95
CA THR A 233 -0.11 -18.48 2.12
C THR A 233 0.47 -19.58 3.01
N ASP A 234 -0.25 -20.68 3.25
CA ASP A 234 0.28 -21.81 4.05
C ASP A 234 1.57 -22.41 3.44
N GLN A 235 1.63 -22.62 2.11
CA GLN A 235 2.84 -23.16 1.43
C GLN A 235 4.02 -22.17 1.45
N ALA A 236 3.77 -20.88 1.26
CA ALA A 236 4.82 -19.87 1.28
C ALA A 236 5.39 -19.63 2.70
N LEU A 237 4.56 -19.75 3.74
CA LEU A 237 5.02 -19.74 5.13
C LEU A 237 5.93 -20.95 5.42
N ALA A 238 5.64 -22.11 4.82
CA ALA A 238 6.49 -23.30 4.91
C ALA A 238 7.84 -23.12 4.17
N ASP A 239 7.89 -22.44 3.03
CA ASP A 239 9.15 -22.06 2.36
C ASP A 239 10.05 -21.24 3.27
N TYR A 240 9.51 -20.20 3.91
CA TYR A 240 10.27 -19.33 4.81
C TYR A 240 10.77 -20.10 6.03
N ALA A 241 9.93 -20.97 6.61
CA ALA A 241 10.31 -21.83 7.71
C ALA A 241 11.41 -22.85 7.31
N TYR A 242 11.34 -23.40 6.10
CA TYR A 242 12.35 -24.29 5.54
C TYR A 242 13.66 -23.54 5.26
N PHE A 243 13.59 -22.33 4.69
CA PHE A 243 14.74 -21.47 4.40
C PHE A 243 15.51 -21.13 5.67
N ALA A 244 14.84 -20.54 6.67
CA ALA A 244 15.46 -20.18 7.94
C ALA A 244 16.06 -21.39 8.69
N SER A 245 15.53 -22.59 8.44
CA SER A 245 16.01 -23.82 9.07
C SER A 245 17.17 -24.51 8.34
N ASN A 246 17.47 -24.15 7.08
CA ASN A 246 18.42 -24.89 6.23
C ASN A 246 19.39 -24.03 5.40
N VAL A 247 19.23 -22.69 5.36
CA VAL A 247 20.11 -21.80 4.60
C VAL A 247 21.56 -21.86 5.11
N VAL A 248 22.50 -21.82 4.16
CA VAL A 248 23.93 -21.59 4.42
C VAL A 248 24.34 -20.40 3.57
N PHE A 249 24.70 -19.29 4.21
CA PHE A 249 25.10 -18.05 3.53
C PHE A 249 26.55 -18.17 3.02
N PRO A 250 26.82 -17.99 1.71
CA PRO A 250 28.17 -18.05 1.15
C PRO A 250 29.17 -17.12 1.83
N GLY A 251 30.36 -17.64 2.16
CA GLY A 251 31.38 -16.96 2.96
C GLY A 251 31.18 -17.04 4.48
N LEU A 252 30.01 -17.52 4.96
CA LEU A 252 29.67 -17.71 6.37
C LEU A 252 29.45 -19.19 6.74
N GLU A 253 29.95 -20.13 5.93
CA GLU A 253 29.81 -21.59 6.13
C GLU A 253 30.47 -22.13 7.41
N HIS A 254 31.21 -21.26 8.12
CA HIS A 254 31.89 -21.54 9.38
C HIS A 254 31.04 -21.21 10.62
N VAL A 255 29.84 -20.63 10.46
CA VAL A 255 28.88 -20.34 11.54
C VAL A 255 27.51 -20.94 11.22
N ASP A 256 26.82 -21.47 12.24
CA ASP A 256 25.42 -21.92 12.09
C ASP A 256 24.45 -20.75 12.29
N LEU A 257 24.01 -20.18 11.17
CA LEU A 257 23.03 -19.09 11.11
C LEU A 257 21.58 -19.58 10.98
N THR A 258 21.33 -20.89 11.10
CA THR A 258 19.95 -21.39 11.05
C THR A 258 19.16 -21.02 12.31
N SER A 259 17.84 -21.02 12.19
CA SER A 259 16.86 -20.79 13.26
C SER A 259 17.05 -21.63 14.53
N LYS A 260 17.77 -22.75 14.42
CA LYS A 260 18.05 -23.70 15.51
C LYS A 260 19.01 -23.13 16.57
N THR A 261 19.85 -22.17 16.18
CA THR A 261 20.95 -21.60 16.99
C THR A 261 20.89 -20.07 17.04
N THR A 262 20.47 -19.44 15.95
CA THR A 262 20.47 -17.99 15.74
C THR A 262 19.04 -17.45 15.79
N PRO A 263 18.78 -16.29 16.45
CA PRO A 263 17.45 -15.70 16.48
C PRO A 263 17.12 -15.03 15.14
N TRP A 264 16.07 -15.50 14.48
CA TRP A 264 15.50 -14.88 13.28
C TRP A 264 14.38 -13.92 13.65
N ILE A 265 14.46 -12.68 13.14
CA ILE A 265 13.40 -11.67 13.20
C ILE A 265 12.93 -11.40 11.78
N ALA A 266 11.61 -11.49 11.55
CA ALA A 266 11.01 -11.21 10.25
C ALA A 266 10.40 -9.80 10.19
N TYR A 267 10.40 -9.18 9.01
CA TYR A 267 9.78 -7.89 8.72
C TYR A 267 8.97 -8.02 7.42
N GLY A 268 7.86 -7.30 7.31
CA GLY A 268 7.10 -7.23 6.05
C GLY A 268 6.13 -6.04 6.03
N GLY A 269 5.84 -5.55 4.83
CA GLY A 269 4.80 -4.56 4.54
C GLY A 269 3.57 -5.21 3.91
N SER A 270 2.37 -4.67 4.10
CA SER A 270 1.15 -5.15 3.40
C SER A 270 0.83 -6.63 3.67
N TYR A 271 0.53 -7.44 2.64
CA TYR A 271 0.47 -8.90 2.72
C TYR A 271 1.72 -9.47 3.37
N ALA A 272 2.93 -9.00 3.00
CA ALA A 272 4.17 -9.46 3.61
C ALA A 272 4.19 -9.18 5.14
N GLY A 273 3.54 -8.11 5.60
CA GLY A 273 3.34 -7.79 7.02
C GLY A 273 2.45 -8.82 7.71
N ALA A 274 1.26 -9.08 7.16
CA ALA A 274 0.35 -10.12 7.65
C ALA A 274 1.01 -11.51 7.63
N PHE A 275 1.72 -11.82 6.55
CA PHE A 275 2.49 -13.03 6.34
C PHE A 275 3.56 -13.22 7.43
N VAL A 276 4.38 -12.21 7.76
CA VAL A 276 5.38 -12.37 8.85
C VAL A 276 4.74 -12.46 10.24
N ALA A 277 3.58 -11.85 10.46
CA ALA A 277 2.79 -12.07 11.67
C ALA A 277 2.34 -13.54 11.78
N PHE A 278 1.82 -14.11 10.70
CA PHE A 278 1.42 -15.53 10.65
C PHE A 278 2.63 -16.46 10.77
N LEU A 279 3.75 -16.14 10.12
CA LEU A 279 5.01 -16.89 10.16
C LEU A 279 5.52 -17.05 11.60
N ARG A 280 5.56 -15.94 12.35
CA ARG A 280 5.92 -15.91 13.77
C ARG A 280 4.91 -16.66 14.65
N LYS A 281 3.63 -16.71 14.26
CA LYS A 281 2.56 -17.42 15.00
C LYS A 281 2.53 -18.94 14.75
N LEU A 282 2.79 -19.38 13.52
CA LEU A 282 2.75 -20.78 13.10
C LEU A 282 4.09 -21.51 13.29
N TYR A 283 5.21 -20.81 13.12
CA TYR A 283 6.56 -21.35 13.26
C TYR A 283 7.34 -20.67 14.42
N PRO A 284 6.80 -20.68 15.66
CA PRO A 284 7.31 -19.85 16.76
C PRO A 284 8.64 -20.32 17.39
N ASP A 285 9.12 -21.51 17.01
CA ASP A 285 10.48 -22.00 17.31
C ASP A 285 11.47 -21.78 16.15
N VAL A 286 11.00 -21.33 14.98
CA VAL A 286 11.85 -20.92 13.85
C VAL A 286 12.07 -19.41 13.85
N TYR A 287 10.99 -18.63 13.98
CA TYR A 287 11.03 -17.18 14.03
C TYR A 287 10.83 -16.68 15.45
N TRP A 288 11.79 -15.91 15.97
CA TRP A 288 11.79 -15.46 17.36
C TRP A 288 10.88 -14.23 17.59
N GLY A 289 10.77 -13.36 16.60
CA GLY A 289 9.85 -12.23 16.57
C GLY A 289 9.53 -11.79 15.14
N ALA A 290 8.52 -10.94 14.96
CA ALA A 290 8.19 -10.32 13.68
C ALA A 290 7.69 -8.88 13.82
N VAL A 291 7.88 -8.07 12.78
CA VAL A 291 7.27 -6.74 12.63
C VAL A 291 6.37 -6.74 11.41
N SER A 292 5.07 -6.58 11.68
CA SER A 292 3.99 -6.55 10.72
C SER A 292 3.62 -5.09 10.48
N SER A 293 4.20 -4.50 9.44
CA SER A 293 3.99 -3.11 9.06
C SER A 293 2.92 -3.00 7.96
N SER A 294 1.95 -2.09 8.11
CA SER A 294 0.71 -2.03 7.30
C SER A 294 0.06 -3.41 7.10
N GLY A 295 0.00 -4.19 8.17
CA GLY A 295 -0.19 -5.64 8.11
C GLY A 295 -1.64 -6.05 8.00
N VAL A 296 -2.09 -6.40 6.79
CA VAL A 296 -3.50 -6.74 6.46
C VAL A 296 -3.93 -8.11 7.01
N THR A 297 -3.96 -8.28 8.33
CA THR A 297 -4.20 -9.60 8.96
C THR A 297 -5.64 -10.13 8.83
N GLU A 298 -6.59 -9.31 8.35
CA GLU A 298 -7.93 -9.75 7.93
C GLU A 298 -8.02 -9.77 6.39
N ALA A 299 -8.30 -10.93 5.81
CA ALA A 299 -8.77 -11.08 4.43
C ALA A 299 -10.26 -10.74 4.36
N ILE A 300 -10.65 -9.82 3.47
CA ILE A 300 -11.99 -9.22 3.42
C ILE A 300 -12.52 -9.35 2.00
N ILE A 301 -13.61 -10.09 1.77
CA ILE A 301 -14.15 -10.27 0.41
C ILE A 301 -14.59 -8.93 -0.20
N ASP A 302 -15.44 -8.19 0.50
CA ASP A 302 -16.01 -6.90 0.06
C ASP A 302 -15.38 -5.76 0.86
N PHE A 303 -14.41 -5.06 0.26
CA PHE A 303 -13.51 -4.13 0.95
C PHE A 303 -13.68 -2.68 0.45
N TRP A 304 -14.92 -2.18 0.50
CA TRP A 304 -15.24 -0.78 0.22
C TRP A 304 -14.52 0.20 1.18
N GLN A 305 -14.13 -0.27 2.37
CA GLN A 305 -13.43 0.50 3.40
C GLN A 305 -12.04 1.00 2.98
N TYR A 306 -11.43 0.43 1.92
CA TYR A 306 -10.17 0.96 1.36
C TYR A 306 -10.22 2.48 1.09
N TYR A 307 -11.37 2.99 0.65
CA TYR A 307 -11.56 4.41 0.37
C TYR A 307 -11.86 5.27 1.60
N GLU A 308 -12.09 4.67 2.79
CA GLU A 308 -12.42 5.41 4.00
C GLU A 308 -11.26 6.26 4.53
N PRO A 309 -10.00 5.76 4.65
CA PRO A 309 -8.85 6.60 4.99
C PRO A 309 -8.64 7.73 3.97
N ILE A 310 -8.79 7.45 2.67
CA ILE A 310 -8.69 8.45 1.60
C ILE A 310 -9.74 9.56 1.81
N ARG A 311 -11.00 9.20 2.10
CA ARG A 311 -12.11 10.13 2.41
C ARG A 311 -11.89 10.93 3.70
N LYS A 312 -11.15 10.39 4.67
CA LYS A 312 -10.87 11.01 5.99
C LYS A 312 -9.66 11.95 5.98
N PHE A 313 -8.65 11.66 5.17
CA PHE A 313 -7.34 12.35 5.20
C PHE A 313 -6.97 13.12 3.93
N GLY A 314 -7.64 12.88 2.80
CA GLY A 314 -7.49 13.71 1.60
C GLY A 314 -8.01 15.14 1.79
N PRO A 315 -7.56 16.13 0.97
CA PRO A 315 -8.05 17.50 1.01
C PRO A 315 -9.58 17.55 0.86
N SER A 316 -10.27 18.30 1.73
CA SER A 316 -11.74 18.21 1.84
C SER A 316 -12.50 18.75 0.62
N ASP A 317 -11.90 19.68 -0.11
CA ASP A 317 -12.35 20.16 -1.42
C ASP A 317 -12.17 19.12 -2.52
N CYS A 318 -11.04 18.40 -2.51
CA CYS A 318 -10.75 17.29 -3.42
C CYS A 318 -11.72 16.13 -3.22
N ILE A 319 -11.89 15.69 -1.97
CA ILE A 319 -12.84 14.64 -1.60
C ILE A 319 -14.28 15.04 -1.97
N TRP A 320 -14.70 16.27 -1.68
CA TRP A 320 -16.03 16.75 -2.09
C TRP A 320 -16.20 16.80 -3.62
N SER A 321 -15.17 17.22 -4.37
CA SER A 321 -15.17 17.25 -5.84
C SER A 321 -15.30 15.84 -6.42
N THR A 322 -14.52 14.86 -5.94
CA THR A 322 -14.61 13.46 -6.39
C THR A 322 -15.95 12.82 -6.02
N GLN A 323 -16.38 12.94 -4.77
CA GLN A 323 -17.67 12.39 -4.31
C GLN A 323 -18.83 12.95 -5.14
N THR A 324 -18.84 14.26 -5.41
CA THR A 324 -19.89 14.90 -6.21
C THR A 324 -19.82 14.51 -7.69
N PHE A 325 -18.62 14.38 -8.26
CA PHE A 325 -18.44 13.89 -9.63
C PHE A 325 -19.01 12.47 -9.79
N ILE A 326 -18.72 11.58 -8.84
CA ILE A 326 -19.24 10.21 -8.82
C ILE A 326 -20.75 10.18 -8.58
N ASP A 327 -21.31 11.01 -7.70
CA ASP A 327 -22.76 11.06 -7.45
C ASP A 327 -23.55 11.52 -8.70
N VAL A 328 -23.00 12.45 -9.50
CA VAL A 328 -23.56 12.81 -10.83
C VAL A 328 -23.48 11.64 -11.80
N VAL A 329 -22.36 10.91 -11.87
CA VAL A 329 -22.21 9.70 -12.70
C VAL A 329 -23.23 8.64 -12.29
N ASP A 330 -23.36 8.36 -10.99
CA ASP A 330 -24.27 7.35 -10.44
C ASP A 330 -25.74 7.70 -10.71
N ARG A 331 -26.17 8.96 -10.54
CA ARG A 331 -27.56 9.35 -10.88
C ARG A 331 -27.87 9.16 -12.37
N ILE A 332 -26.92 9.46 -13.24
CA ILE A 332 -27.11 9.30 -14.69
C ILE A 332 -27.16 7.81 -15.11
N LEU A 333 -26.37 6.94 -14.48
CA LEU A 333 -26.30 5.51 -14.83
C LEU A 333 -27.32 4.64 -14.08
N ILE A 334 -27.72 5.02 -12.86
CA ILE A 334 -28.60 4.25 -11.96
C ILE A 334 -30.00 4.84 -11.94
N ASP A 335 -30.19 6.07 -11.45
CA ASP A 335 -31.51 6.69 -11.31
C ASP A 335 -32.17 7.00 -12.68
N HIS A 336 -31.34 7.25 -13.69
CA HIS A 336 -31.75 7.46 -15.08
C HIS A 336 -31.41 6.29 -16.02
N ALA A 337 -31.21 5.07 -15.50
CA ALA A 337 -30.78 3.88 -16.26
C ALA A 337 -31.59 3.56 -17.54
N ASP A 338 -32.89 3.89 -17.59
CA ASP A 338 -33.74 3.72 -18.78
C ASP A 338 -33.40 4.71 -19.91
N ASN A 339 -32.88 5.89 -19.59
CA ASN A 339 -32.53 6.93 -20.56
C ASN A 339 -31.11 6.74 -21.08
N LYS A 340 -30.94 5.76 -21.97
CA LYS A 340 -29.63 5.42 -22.56
C LYS A 340 -28.94 6.59 -23.26
N THR A 341 -29.68 7.61 -23.73
CA THR A 341 -29.07 8.82 -24.32
C THR A 341 -28.23 9.60 -23.30
N LEU A 342 -28.66 9.73 -22.04
CA LEU A 342 -27.87 10.41 -21.00
C LEU A 342 -26.58 9.64 -20.68
N GLY A 343 -26.66 8.31 -20.55
CA GLY A 343 -25.48 7.46 -20.34
C GLY A 343 -24.47 7.53 -21.51
N GLN A 344 -24.97 7.53 -22.75
CA GLN A 344 -24.15 7.70 -23.96
C GLN A 344 -23.54 9.12 -24.04
N GLN A 345 -24.29 10.17 -23.68
CA GLN A 345 -23.79 11.56 -23.58
C GLN A 345 -22.68 11.69 -22.53
N LEU A 346 -22.84 11.08 -21.35
CA LEU A 346 -21.84 11.07 -20.29
C LEU A 346 -20.52 10.42 -20.75
N LYS A 347 -20.59 9.19 -21.26
CA LYS A 347 -19.42 8.45 -21.79
C LYS A 347 -18.71 9.22 -22.89
N THR A 348 -19.46 9.70 -23.87
CA THR A 348 -18.93 10.50 -24.99
C THR A 348 -18.28 11.80 -24.49
N SER A 349 -18.85 12.46 -23.47
CA SER A 349 -18.28 13.67 -22.88
C SER A 349 -16.93 13.40 -22.20
N LEU A 350 -16.77 12.22 -21.58
CA LEU A 350 -15.50 11.72 -21.05
C LEU A 350 -14.54 11.19 -22.13
N GLY A 351 -14.95 11.09 -23.40
CA GLY A 351 -14.14 10.54 -24.49
C GLY A 351 -14.16 9.02 -24.58
N VAL A 352 -15.05 8.35 -23.85
CA VAL A 352 -15.26 6.91 -23.90
C VAL A 352 -16.32 6.58 -24.95
N SER A 353 -16.21 5.41 -25.59
CA SER A 353 -17.25 4.89 -26.49
C SER A 353 -18.63 4.93 -25.82
N PRO A 354 -19.69 5.46 -26.49
CA PRO A 354 -21.04 5.52 -25.92
C PRO A 354 -21.58 4.12 -25.55
N ASP A 355 -21.12 3.09 -26.26
CA ASP A 355 -21.60 1.71 -26.13
C ASP A 355 -20.68 0.83 -25.26
N LYS A 356 -19.66 1.40 -24.59
CA LYS A 356 -18.94 0.69 -23.51
C LYS A 356 -19.91 0.36 -22.38
N ASP A 357 -19.76 -0.80 -21.74
CA ASP A 357 -20.59 -1.18 -20.60
C ASP A 357 -20.39 -0.22 -19.40
N ASP A 358 -21.41 -0.11 -18.55
CA ASP A 358 -21.40 0.86 -17.45
C ASP A 358 -20.30 0.54 -16.41
N VAL A 359 -20.07 -0.74 -16.13
CA VAL A 359 -19.03 -1.25 -15.21
C VAL A 359 -17.62 -0.86 -15.66
N SER A 360 -17.24 -1.25 -16.89
CA SER A 360 -15.91 -0.97 -17.45
C SER A 360 -15.75 0.49 -17.89
N PHE A 361 -16.81 1.30 -17.85
CA PHE A 361 -16.72 2.75 -17.91
C PHE A 361 -16.36 3.35 -16.55
N VAL A 362 -17.08 2.98 -15.49
CA VAL A 362 -16.88 3.61 -14.17
C VAL A 362 -15.63 3.12 -13.43
N SER A 363 -15.14 1.91 -13.70
CA SER A 363 -13.88 1.42 -13.11
C SER A 363 -12.70 2.33 -13.49
N LEU A 364 -12.72 2.92 -14.68
CA LEU A 364 -11.69 3.84 -15.16
C LEU A 364 -11.62 5.16 -14.36
N LEU A 365 -12.64 5.47 -13.56
CA LEU A 365 -12.76 6.73 -12.82
C LEU A 365 -12.02 6.71 -11.46
N SER A 366 -11.57 5.55 -10.97
CA SER A 366 -10.87 5.44 -9.68
C SER A 366 -9.44 5.97 -9.70
N SER A 367 -8.81 6.07 -10.87
CA SER A 367 -7.34 6.10 -11.03
C SER A 367 -6.62 7.23 -10.27
N GLY A 368 -7.28 8.36 -10.02
CA GLY A 368 -6.74 9.42 -9.17
C GLY A 368 -6.57 9.01 -7.70
N LEU A 369 -7.54 8.25 -7.18
CA LEU A 369 -7.60 7.79 -5.78
C LEU A 369 -6.58 6.67 -5.50
N ASP A 370 -6.39 5.76 -6.45
CA ASP A 370 -5.45 4.64 -6.32
C ASP A 370 -4.03 5.13 -5.97
N SER A 371 -3.63 6.30 -6.48
CA SER A 371 -2.34 6.92 -6.18
C SER A 371 -2.15 7.45 -4.74
N PHE A 372 -3.19 7.38 -3.88
CA PHE A 372 -3.08 7.77 -2.47
C PHE A 372 -2.18 6.82 -1.66
N GLN A 373 -2.16 5.51 -1.96
CA GLN A 373 -1.27 4.58 -1.26
C GLN A 373 0.21 4.83 -1.61
N SER A 374 0.47 5.35 -2.81
CA SER A 374 1.82 5.62 -3.35
C SER A 374 2.47 6.89 -2.77
N ARG A 375 1.85 7.57 -1.80
CA ARG A 375 2.46 8.68 -1.07
C ARG A 375 3.57 8.15 -0.16
N ASN A 376 4.69 8.86 -0.04
CA ASN A 376 5.76 8.54 0.90
C ASN A 376 6.38 9.82 1.45
N TRP A 377 6.93 9.78 2.66
CA TRP A 377 7.66 10.92 3.22
C TRP A 377 8.98 11.18 2.50
N ASP A 378 9.62 10.16 1.94
CA ASP A 378 10.76 10.31 1.04
C ASP A 378 10.26 10.73 -0.35
N SER A 379 10.57 11.97 -0.75
CA SER A 379 10.19 12.52 -2.05
C SER A 379 10.94 11.88 -3.24
N ASN A 380 11.95 11.04 -2.99
CA ASN A 380 12.57 10.23 -4.03
C ASN A 380 11.80 8.93 -4.33
N ILE A 381 10.84 8.56 -3.47
CA ILE A 381 10.05 7.31 -3.53
C ILE A 381 8.55 7.62 -3.70
N GLY A 382 8.04 8.62 -2.99
CA GLY A 382 6.63 8.97 -2.93
C GLY A 382 6.13 9.68 -4.19
N SER A 383 4.87 9.40 -4.56
CA SER A 383 4.22 10.01 -5.71
C SER A 383 3.45 11.29 -5.36
N TYR A 384 3.67 12.37 -6.12
CA TYR A 384 2.84 13.57 -6.07
C TYR A 384 1.50 13.39 -6.83
N SER A 385 1.23 12.23 -7.45
CA SER A 385 0.07 12.04 -8.34
C SER A 385 -1.27 12.29 -7.65
N PHE A 386 -1.47 11.86 -6.40
CA PHE A 386 -2.72 12.14 -5.69
C PHE A 386 -2.91 13.64 -5.41
N ARG A 387 -1.82 14.33 -5.06
CA ARG A 387 -1.87 15.78 -4.80
C ARG A 387 -2.13 16.56 -6.10
N SER A 388 -1.46 16.17 -7.18
CA SER A 388 -1.70 16.67 -8.54
C SER A 388 -3.15 16.44 -9.01
N TYR A 389 -3.70 15.25 -8.77
CA TYR A 389 -5.12 14.95 -9.01
C TYR A 389 -6.02 15.95 -8.30
N CYS A 390 -5.84 16.13 -6.98
CA CYS A 390 -6.59 17.11 -6.20
C CYS A 390 -6.45 18.54 -6.74
N ASP A 391 -5.22 19.03 -6.95
CA ASP A 391 -4.94 20.39 -7.44
C ASP A 391 -5.56 20.65 -8.83
N ASN A 392 -5.77 19.60 -9.64
CA ASN A 392 -6.50 19.70 -10.91
C ASN A 392 -8.01 19.80 -10.71
N ILE A 393 -8.61 18.90 -9.93
CA ILE A 393 -10.07 18.76 -9.82
C ILE A 393 -10.74 19.79 -8.90
N THR A 394 -9.97 20.53 -8.11
CA THR A 394 -10.46 21.65 -7.27
C THR A 394 -10.14 23.03 -7.85
N SER A 395 -9.39 23.09 -8.97
CA SER A 395 -9.10 24.34 -9.66
C SER A 395 -10.38 25.06 -10.09
N PRO A 396 -10.57 26.34 -9.70
CA PRO A 396 -11.72 27.14 -10.15
C PRO A 396 -11.59 27.56 -11.62
N ASP A 397 -10.39 27.55 -12.16
CA ASP A 397 -10.08 27.82 -13.56
C ASP A 397 -10.13 26.53 -14.38
N LEU A 398 -10.54 26.65 -15.66
CA LEU A 398 -10.52 25.53 -16.61
C LEU A 398 -9.08 25.26 -17.05
N LEU A 399 -8.52 24.12 -16.63
CA LEU A 399 -7.16 23.70 -16.93
C LEU A 399 -7.02 22.98 -18.28
N TYR A 400 -8.13 22.49 -18.83
CA TYR A 400 -8.18 21.66 -20.04
C TYR A 400 -9.09 22.31 -21.10
N PRO A 401 -8.60 23.25 -21.93
CA PRO A 401 -9.43 24.03 -22.85
C PRO A 401 -10.29 23.19 -23.81
N ASP A 402 -9.81 22.02 -24.22
CA ASP A 402 -10.52 21.11 -25.13
C ASP A 402 -11.83 20.55 -24.53
N THR A 403 -12.04 20.65 -23.22
CA THR A 403 -13.29 20.23 -22.57
C THR A 403 -14.37 21.33 -22.56
N GLU A 404 -14.04 22.59 -22.87
CA GLU A 404 -15.04 23.67 -23.06
C GLU A 404 -16.08 23.27 -24.14
N ALA A 405 -15.71 22.43 -25.10
CA ALA A 405 -16.59 21.92 -26.14
C ALA A 405 -17.71 20.98 -25.63
N VAL A 406 -17.52 20.29 -24.49
CA VAL A 406 -18.55 19.40 -23.89
C VAL A 406 -19.33 20.08 -22.75
N LYS A 407 -18.95 21.31 -22.38
CA LYS A 407 -19.53 22.08 -21.27
C LYS A 407 -21.05 22.19 -21.26
N PRO A 408 -21.77 22.43 -22.38
CA PRO A 408 -23.23 22.47 -22.37
C PRO A 408 -23.84 21.13 -21.94
N THR A 409 -23.27 20.01 -22.42
CA THR A 409 -23.68 18.65 -22.03
C THR A 409 -23.39 18.38 -20.56
N ILE A 410 -22.24 18.83 -20.05
CA ILE A 410 -21.90 18.68 -18.62
C ILE A 410 -22.83 19.52 -17.73
N GLN A 411 -23.23 20.72 -18.15
CA GLN A 411 -24.24 21.51 -17.45
C GLN A 411 -25.61 20.82 -17.45
N GLU A 412 -26.04 20.23 -18.57
CA GLU A 412 -27.28 19.43 -18.66
C GLU A 412 -27.22 18.22 -17.70
N LEU A 413 -26.14 17.45 -17.69
CA LEU A 413 -25.97 16.28 -16.82
C LEU A 413 -25.93 16.67 -15.32
N ILE A 414 -25.32 17.82 -14.99
CA ILE A 414 -25.30 18.38 -13.64
C ILE A 414 -26.71 18.81 -13.19
N GLU A 415 -27.49 19.47 -14.04
CA GLU A 415 -28.88 19.86 -13.75
C GLU A 415 -29.80 18.65 -13.59
N VAL A 416 -29.66 17.64 -14.45
CA VAL A 416 -30.40 16.37 -14.36
C VAL A 416 -30.07 15.63 -13.06
N ALA A 417 -28.79 15.60 -12.65
CA ALA A 417 -28.38 15.08 -11.36
C ALA A 417 -28.87 15.92 -10.15
N GLY A 418 -29.44 17.11 -10.37
CA GLY A 418 -30.00 17.97 -9.32
C GLY A 418 -28.99 18.90 -8.64
N TYR A 419 -27.87 19.21 -9.31
CA TYR A 419 -26.82 20.12 -8.85
C TYR A 419 -26.84 21.47 -9.60
N ASP A 420 -26.17 22.48 -9.05
CA ASP A 420 -26.17 23.85 -9.60
C ASP A 420 -25.14 24.04 -10.73
N ALA A 421 -25.58 23.91 -11.98
CA ALA A 421 -24.77 24.16 -13.17
C ALA A 421 -24.48 25.64 -13.47
N SER A 422 -25.02 26.59 -12.68
CA SER A 422 -24.68 28.01 -12.80
C SER A 422 -23.37 28.38 -12.08
N ASN A 423 -22.92 27.54 -11.15
CA ASN A 423 -21.64 27.69 -10.47
C ASN A 423 -20.48 27.30 -11.42
N SER A 424 -19.89 28.31 -12.05
CA SER A 424 -18.78 28.11 -13.01
C SER A 424 -17.55 27.42 -12.41
N SER A 425 -17.27 27.60 -11.12
CA SER A 425 -16.13 26.93 -10.46
C SER A 425 -16.37 25.43 -10.32
N PHE A 426 -17.61 25.02 -10.05
CA PHE A 426 -18.00 23.62 -9.95
C PHE A 426 -18.03 22.95 -11.32
N VAL A 427 -18.60 23.61 -12.33
CA VAL A 427 -18.56 23.13 -13.73
C VAL A 427 -17.12 23.02 -14.23
N ASN A 428 -16.23 23.98 -13.94
CA ASN A 428 -14.82 23.89 -14.30
C ASN A 428 -14.12 22.72 -13.61
N GLY A 429 -14.38 22.45 -12.32
CA GLY A 429 -13.87 21.26 -11.62
C GLY A 429 -14.30 19.95 -12.30
N PHE A 430 -15.57 19.84 -12.70
CA PHE A 430 -16.09 18.69 -13.45
C PHE A 430 -15.42 18.52 -14.83
N LEU A 431 -15.19 19.64 -15.52
CA LEU A 431 -14.44 19.67 -16.79
C LEU A 431 -12.95 19.35 -16.62
N ASN A 432 -12.37 19.64 -15.47
CA ASN A 432 -10.98 19.30 -15.13
C ASN A 432 -10.82 17.81 -14.80
N HIS A 433 -11.80 17.18 -14.11
CA HIS A 433 -11.88 15.70 -14.01
C HIS A 433 -11.87 15.07 -15.41
N ILE A 434 -12.75 15.52 -16.31
CA ILE A 434 -12.85 15.03 -17.69
C ILE A 434 -11.54 15.22 -18.47
N GLY A 435 -10.88 16.37 -18.31
CA GLY A 435 -9.63 16.68 -19.01
C GLY A 435 -8.46 15.83 -18.54
N LEU A 436 -8.31 15.66 -17.22
CA LEU A 436 -7.31 14.80 -16.61
C LEU A 436 -7.53 13.32 -16.98
N PHE A 437 -8.78 12.85 -16.94
CA PHE A 437 -9.19 11.52 -17.37
C PHE A 437 -8.87 11.27 -18.86
N LYS A 438 -9.24 12.19 -19.76
CA LYS A 438 -8.91 12.10 -21.20
C LYS A 438 -7.41 12.04 -21.43
N LYS A 439 -6.64 12.90 -20.75
CA LYS A 439 -5.18 12.89 -20.83
C LYS A 439 -4.61 11.51 -20.45
N SER A 440 -5.17 10.89 -19.40
CA SER A 440 -4.78 9.54 -18.97
C SER A 440 -5.18 8.43 -19.94
N ILE A 441 -6.17 8.60 -20.82
CA ILE A 441 -6.54 7.61 -21.85
C ILE A 441 -5.80 7.86 -23.17
N SER A 442 -5.54 9.13 -23.51
CA SER A 442 -4.86 9.50 -24.77
C SER A 442 -3.41 9.00 -24.87
N SER A 443 -2.84 8.51 -23.78
CA SER A 443 -1.55 7.80 -23.76
C SER A 443 -1.66 6.31 -24.09
N ASP A 444 -2.83 5.70 -23.88
CA ASP A 444 -3.02 4.24 -24.02
C ASP A 444 -3.11 3.81 -25.51
N GLU A 445 -3.56 4.70 -26.41
CA GLU A 445 -3.78 4.38 -27.84
C GLU A 445 -2.49 4.06 -28.62
N ASP A 446 -1.32 4.46 -28.12
CA ASP A 446 0.00 4.17 -28.74
C ASP A 446 0.64 2.85 -28.24
N SER A 447 0.00 2.11 -27.32
CA SER A 447 0.58 0.89 -26.70
C SER A 447 -0.25 -0.40 -26.82
N ALA A 448 -1.45 -0.33 -27.39
CA ALA A 448 -2.43 -1.43 -27.40
C ALA A 448 -2.28 -2.48 -28.53
N GLU A 449 -1.06 -3.01 -28.78
CA GLU A 449 -0.87 -4.27 -29.52
C GLU A 449 -0.50 -5.42 -28.58
N THR A 450 -1.51 -6.12 -28.06
CA THR A 450 -1.33 -7.46 -27.45
C THR A 450 -1.93 -8.53 -28.38
N GLU A 451 -1.10 -9.50 -28.79
CA GLU A 451 -1.52 -10.54 -29.71
C GLU A 451 -2.58 -11.47 -29.07
N GLN A 452 -3.80 -11.46 -29.60
CA GLN A 452 -4.76 -12.54 -29.36
C GLN A 452 -4.29 -13.82 -30.08
N SER A 453 -3.43 -14.58 -29.40
CA SER A 453 -3.07 -15.94 -29.81
C SER A 453 -4.23 -16.90 -29.50
N ASP A 454 -5.17 -16.98 -30.45
CA ASP A 454 -6.25 -17.97 -30.43
C ASP A 454 -5.70 -19.39 -30.69
N SER A 455 -5.22 -20.04 -29.63
CA SER A 455 -4.87 -21.46 -29.63
C SER A 455 -5.56 -22.19 -28.47
N SER A 456 -6.10 -23.37 -28.76
CA SER A 456 -6.94 -24.15 -27.85
C SER A 456 -6.15 -25.07 -26.92
N ASP A 457 -4.91 -24.72 -26.59
CA ASP A 457 -4.01 -25.46 -25.70
C ASP A 457 -3.84 -24.68 -24.39
N LEU A 458 -3.95 -25.39 -23.25
CA LEU A 458 -3.80 -24.91 -21.86
C LEU A 458 -3.27 -23.47 -21.71
N LYS A 459 -4.17 -22.48 -21.56
CA LYS A 459 -3.84 -21.05 -21.45
C LYS A 459 -2.66 -20.85 -20.49
N SER A 460 -1.50 -20.48 -21.05
CA SER A 460 -0.36 -20.08 -20.22
C SER A 460 -0.68 -18.74 -19.58
N LEU A 461 -0.64 -18.70 -18.27
CA LEU A 461 -0.64 -17.46 -17.52
C LEU A 461 0.73 -16.78 -17.67
N PRO A 462 0.80 -15.44 -17.72
CA PRO A 462 2.07 -14.73 -17.69
C PRO A 462 2.73 -14.88 -16.30
N LYS A 463 4.06 -14.72 -16.26
CA LYS A 463 4.85 -14.75 -15.02
C LYS A 463 5.15 -13.32 -14.58
N ASP A 464 4.15 -12.72 -13.95
CA ASP A 464 4.22 -11.39 -13.37
C ASP A 464 3.53 -11.36 -12.01
N ASP A 465 3.91 -10.39 -11.20
CA ASP A 465 3.45 -10.28 -9.82
C ASP A 465 1.93 -9.98 -9.72
N GLY A 466 1.35 -9.33 -10.74
CA GLY A 466 -0.08 -9.09 -10.83
C GLY A 466 -0.87 -10.39 -10.97
N THR A 467 -0.48 -11.24 -11.91
CA THR A 467 -1.08 -12.58 -12.12
C THR A 467 -1.03 -13.46 -10.87
N SER A 468 0.08 -13.41 -10.12
CA SER A 468 0.21 -14.17 -8.88
C SER A 468 -0.65 -13.59 -7.74
N TRP A 469 -0.69 -12.26 -7.58
CA TRP A 469 -1.51 -11.63 -6.55
C TRP A 469 -3.01 -11.75 -6.84
N GLU A 470 -3.43 -11.62 -8.11
CA GLU A 470 -4.79 -11.90 -8.58
C GLU A 470 -5.26 -13.31 -8.16
N TYR A 471 -4.41 -14.33 -8.33
CA TYR A 471 -4.74 -15.69 -7.92
C TYR A 471 -4.91 -15.82 -6.40
N GLN A 472 -4.06 -15.15 -5.61
CA GLN A 472 -4.19 -15.09 -4.15
C GLN A 472 -5.48 -14.38 -3.71
N VAL A 473 -5.81 -13.26 -4.36
CA VAL A 473 -7.08 -12.52 -4.21
C VAL A 473 -8.28 -13.44 -4.48
N CYS A 474 -8.27 -14.16 -5.60
CA CYS A 474 -9.37 -15.06 -5.99
C CYS A 474 -9.50 -16.33 -5.14
N THR A 475 -8.47 -16.74 -4.40
CA THR A 475 -8.47 -18.01 -3.64
C THR A 475 -8.56 -17.85 -2.13
N GLU A 476 -7.85 -16.89 -1.53
CA GLU A 476 -7.70 -16.77 -0.07
C GLU A 476 -7.95 -15.36 0.49
N TRP A 477 -7.73 -14.30 -0.30
CA TRP A 477 -7.57 -12.94 0.25
C TRP A 477 -8.74 -11.98 -0.02
N GLY A 478 -9.35 -12.01 -1.21
CA GLY A 478 -10.38 -11.05 -1.60
C GLY A 478 -9.84 -9.64 -1.84
N TYR A 479 -10.28 -8.67 -1.06
CA TYR A 479 -10.07 -7.23 -1.24
C TYR A 479 -10.75 -6.66 -2.50
N PHE A 480 -11.94 -7.16 -2.84
CA PHE A 480 -12.75 -6.61 -3.91
C PHE A 480 -13.34 -5.26 -3.48
N MET A 481 -12.81 -4.18 -4.06
CA MET A 481 -13.14 -2.80 -3.73
C MET A 481 -14.44 -2.38 -4.45
N SER A 482 -15.58 -2.52 -3.76
CA SER A 482 -16.90 -2.19 -4.32
C SER A 482 -17.36 -0.77 -3.93
N GLY A 483 -18.04 -0.08 -4.86
CA GLY A 483 -18.77 1.15 -4.56
C GLY A 483 -20.20 0.87 -4.11
N ALA A 484 -20.81 -0.24 -4.59
CA ALA A 484 -22.17 -0.63 -4.29
C ALA A 484 -22.42 -0.81 -2.77
N SER A 485 -21.46 -1.39 -2.04
CA SER A 485 -21.59 -1.71 -0.61
C SER A 485 -21.28 -0.54 0.34
N VAL A 486 -20.82 0.61 -0.17
CA VAL A 486 -20.64 1.82 0.64
C VAL A 486 -21.99 2.19 1.31
N PRO A 487 -22.06 2.44 2.64
CA PRO A 487 -23.30 2.77 3.34
C PRO A 487 -24.10 3.89 2.66
N LYS A 488 -25.44 3.82 2.70
CA LYS A 488 -26.32 4.72 1.92
C LYS A 488 -26.33 6.17 2.40
N ASP A 489 -25.88 6.39 3.64
CA ASP A 489 -25.64 7.69 4.27
C ASP A 489 -24.23 8.26 3.97
N ILE A 490 -23.37 7.49 3.30
CA ILE A 490 -22.05 7.90 2.84
C ILE A 490 -22.07 8.08 1.32
N MET A 491 -21.70 9.28 0.85
CA MET A 491 -21.45 9.53 -0.58
C MET A 491 -20.13 8.83 -0.96
N PRO A 492 -20.12 7.96 -1.98
CA PRO A 492 -18.97 7.11 -2.25
C PRO A 492 -17.86 7.86 -3.00
N LEU A 493 -16.64 7.30 -2.98
CA LEU A 493 -15.52 7.78 -3.79
C LEU A 493 -15.36 7.06 -5.13
N ILE A 494 -16.04 5.91 -5.32
CA ILE A 494 -16.14 5.18 -6.58
C ILE A 494 -17.60 4.82 -6.86
N SER A 495 -17.96 4.62 -8.13
CA SER A 495 -19.35 4.42 -8.56
C SER A 495 -20.04 3.22 -7.92
N ARG A 496 -21.31 3.38 -7.53
CA ARG A 496 -22.19 2.32 -7.02
C ARG A 496 -22.59 1.27 -8.06
N VAL A 497 -22.22 1.47 -9.33
CA VAL A 497 -22.29 0.43 -10.37
C VAL A 497 -21.23 -0.67 -10.15
N LEU A 498 -20.15 -0.39 -9.43
CA LEU A 498 -19.13 -1.38 -9.04
C LEU A 498 -19.59 -2.17 -7.82
N ASP A 499 -20.17 -3.35 -8.04
CA ASP A 499 -20.40 -4.35 -6.99
C ASP A 499 -19.27 -5.38 -6.90
N VAL A 500 -19.30 -6.25 -5.88
CA VAL A 500 -18.28 -7.28 -5.66
C VAL A 500 -18.14 -8.21 -6.87
N ALA A 501 -19.27 -8.63 -7.47
CA ALA A 501 -19.28 -9.59 -8.56
C ALA A 501 -18.62 -9.02 -9.83
N SER A 502 -18.92 -7.77 -10.16
CA SER A 502 -18.34 -7.06 -11.31
C SER A 502 -16.82 -6.91 -11.16
N VAL A 503 -16.32 -6.45 -10.00
CA VAL A 503 -14.88 -6.28 -9.79
C VAL A 503 -14.14 -7.60 -9.54
N SER A 504 -14.84 -8.71 -9.22
CA SER A 504 -14.24 -10.05 -9.13
C SER A 504 -14.28 -10.85 -10.44
N THR A 505 -14.80 -10.30 -11.55
CA THR A 505 -15.01 -11.03 -12.82
C THR A 505 -13.76 -11.75 -13.34
N PHE A 506 -12.57 -11.17 -13.12
CA PHE A 506 -11.30 -11.76 -13.54
C PHE A 506 -11.00 -13.13 -12.90
N CYS A 507 -11.57 -13.43 -11.74
CA CYS A 507 -11.44 -14.75 -11.11
C CYS A 507 -12.02 -15.87 -11.99
N GLU A 508 -13.17 -15.64 -12.62
CA GLU A 508 -13.77 -16.60 -13.55
C GLU A 508 -13.07 -16.57 -14.92
N THR A 509 -12.84 -15.39 -15.50
CA THR A 509 -12.38 -15.27 -16.89
C THR A 509 -10.90 -15.61 -17.10
N THR A 510 -10.04 -15.34 -16.11
CA THR A 510 -8.61 -15.67 -16.13
C THR A 510 -8.33 -17.03 -15.50
N TYR A 511 -8.89 -17.31 -14.31
CA TYR A 511 -8.52 -18.49 -13.50
C TYR A 511 -9.54 -19.63 -13.50
N GLY A 512 -10.78 -19.40 -13.99
CA GLY A 512 -11.88 -20.37 -13.91
C GLY A 512 -12.49 -20.51 -12.51
N ILE A 513 -12.17 -19.59 -11.59
CA ILE A 513 -12.62 -19.61 -10.20
C ILE A 513 -13.98 -18.93 -10.10
N THR A 514 -15.03 -19.75 -9.91
CA THR A 514 -16.44 -19.31 -9.77
C THR A 514 -16.93 -19.31 -8.31
N SER A 515 -16.12 -19.81 -7.37
CA SER A 515 -16.37 -19.74 -5.93
C SER A 515 -15.74 -18.48 -5.34
N PRO A 516 -16.38 -17.78 -4.38
CA PRO A 516 -15.73 -16.72 -3.62
C PRO A 516 -14.45 -17.20 -2.91
N PRO A 517 -13.44 -16.33 -2.70
CA PRO A 517 -12.22 -16.69 -1.98
C PRO A 517 -12.52 -17.14 -0.55
N ASN A 518 -11.82 -18.17 -0.09
CA ASN A 518 -12.01 -18.72 1.24
C ASN A 518 -11.19 -17.96 2.29
N VAL A 519 -11.63 -16.74 2.61
CA VAL A 519 -11.00 -15.85 3.61
C VAL A 519 -10.85 -16.49 5.00
N THR A 520 -11.60 -17.55 5.31
CA THR A 520 -11.40 -18.38 6.50
C THR A 520 -9.98 -18.96 6.58
N ASN A 521 -9.35 -19.27 5.44
CA ASN A 521 -7.97 -19.76 5.38
C ASN A 521 -6.96 -18.77 5.95
N ILE A 522 -7.27 -17.47 5.92
CA ILE A 522 -6.42 -16.40 6.46
C ILE A 522 -6.89 -16.03 7.86
N ASN A 523 -8.19 -15.76 8.01
CA ASN A 523 -8.73 -15.19 9.25
C ASN A 523 -8.70 -16.21 10.41
N LYS A 524 -8.48 -17.51 10.13
CA LYS A 524 -8.08 -18.53 11.12
C LYS A 524 -6.88 -18.11 11.99
N HIS A 525 -6.01 -17.23 11.49
CA HIS A 525 -4.84 -16.74 12.22
C HIS A 525 -5.16 -15.60 13.21
N GLY A 526 -6.33 -14.96 13.11
CA GLY A 526 -6.84 -14.01 14.11
C GLY A 526 -7.54 -12.78 13.54
N GLY A 527 -7.32 -12.43 12.26
CA GLY A 527 -8.02 -11.31 11.64
C GLY A 527 -7.70 -9.95 12.29
N PHE A 528 -8.71 -9.10 12.43
CA PHE A 528 -8.69 -7.87 13.26
C PHE A 528 -8.27 -8.14 14.72
N ASN A 529 -8.46 -9.37 15.21
CA ASN A 529 -8.09 -9.81 16.55
C ASN A 529 -6.74 -10.56 16.58
N PHE A 530 -5.91 -10.45 15.54
CA PHE A 530 -4.55 -11.01 15.55
C PHE A 530 -3.76 -10.44 16.73
N SER A 531 -3.21 -11.33 17.54
CA SER A 531 -2.33 -11.08 18.69
C SER A 531 -1.42 -12.30 18.84
N TYR A 532 -0.14 -12.07 19.15
CA TYR A 532 0.85 -13.11 19.39
C TYR A 532 2.16 -12.55 19.99
N PRO A 533 2.75 -13.18 21.03
CA PRO A 533 4.02 -12.77 21.63
C PRO A 533 5.16 -12.57 20.62
N ARG A 534 5.81 -11.41 20.72
CA ARG A 534 6.83 -10.88 19.80
C ARG A 534 6.35 -10.72 18.37
N VAL A 535 5.14 -10.19 18.20
CA VAL A 535 4.70 -9.56 16.94
C VAL A 535 4.39 -8.10 17.23
N ALA A 536 5.02 -7.19 16.50
CA ALA A 536 4.64 -5.79 16.44
C ALA A 536 3.64 -5.56 15.32
N ILE A 537 2.57 -4.80 15.58
CA ILE A 537 1.66 -4.26 14.56
C ILE A 537 1.95 -2.75 14.44
N ILE A 538 2.30 -2.30 13.25
CA ILE A 538 2.68 -0.90 12.97
C ILE A 538 1.96 -0.44 11.71
N ASP A 539 1.00 0.47 11.80
CA ASP A 539 0.22 0.91 10.63
C ASP A 539 0.27 2.45 10.45
N GLY A 540 0.07 2.93 9.23
CA GLY A 540 -0.10 4.36 8.95
C GLY A 540 -1.49 4.87 9.33
N LEU A 541 -1.60 6.03 9.98
CA LEU A 541 -2.90 6.59 10.40
C LEU A 541 -3.87 6.78 9.21
N ALA A 542 -3.33 7.16 8.05
CA ALA A 542 -4.06 7.45 6.83
C ALA A 542 -3.97 6.33 5.78
N ASP A 543 -3.29 5.21 6.08
CA ASP A 543 -3.11 4.12 5.12
C ASP A 543 -4.48 3.53 4.68
N PRO A 544 -4.80 3.53 3.37
CA PRO A 544 -5.99 2.87 2.83
C PRO A 544 -6.17 1.42 3.29
N TRP A 545 -5.07 0.70 3.54
CA TRP A 545 -5.09 -0.69 3.98
C TRP A 545 -5.33 -0.87 5.49
N ARG A 546 -5.24 0.20 6.29
CA ARG A 546 -5.41 0.18 7.76
C ARG A 546 -6.73 -0.44 8.20
N ASP A 547 -7.81 -0.24 7.42
CA ASP A 547 -9.12 -0.81 7.74
C ASP A 547 -9.24 -2.32 7.38
N ALA A 548 -8.13 -2.98 7.01
CA ALA A 548 -7.94 -4.44 6.97
C ALA A 548 -6.90 -4.98 8.00
N THR A 549 -6.37 -4.11 8.87
CA THR A 549 -5.38 -4.47 9.91
C THR A 549 -6.01 -4.48 11.31
N PRO A 550 -5.27 -4.90 12.35
CA PRO A 550 -5.72 -4.78 13.74
C PRO A 550 -5.99 -3.35 14.24
N HIS A 551 -5.62 -2.30 13.49
CA HIS A 551 -5.92 -0.88 13.79
C HIS A 551 -7.19 -0.36 13.07
N ALA A 552 -7.95 -1.21 12.38
CA ALA A 552 -9.16 -0.82 11.65
C ALA A 552 -10.19 -0.10 12.54
N ASP A 553 -10.93 0.88 11.98
CA ASP A 553 -11.93 1.65 12.75
C ASP A 553 -12.99 0.76 13.40
N GLY A 554 -13.20 0.93 14.71
CA GLY A 554 -14.16 0.15 15.50
C GLY A 554 -13.63 -1.19 16.03
N THR A 555 -12.37 -1.54 15.73
CA THR A 555 -11.66 -2.62 16.44
C THR A 555 -11.33 -2.23 17.89
N LYS A 556 -10.81 -3.19 18.66
CA LYS A 556 -10.51 -2.99 20.08
C LYS A 556 -9.11 -2.39 20.28
N GLU A 557 -9.07 -1.17 20.82
CA GLU A 557 -7.84 -0.52 21.32
C GLU A 557 -7.00 -1.45 22.22
N ARG A 558 -5.68 -1.26 22.15
CA ARG A 558 -4.68 -2.08 22.84
C ARG A 558 -3.58 -1.19 23.41
N GLU A 559 -3.05 -1.57 24.57
CA GLU A 559 -1.83 -0.96 25.10
C GLU A 559 -0.63 -1.53 24.33
N SER A 560 0.22 -0.66 23.76
CA SER A 560 1.49 -1.06 23.16
C SER A 560 2.45 -1.55 24.25
N THR A 561 3.13 -2.67 24.02
CA THR A 561 4.05 -3.28 25.01
C THR A 561 5.34 -3.78 24.37
N ASP A 562 6.35 -4.04 25.19
CA ASP A 562 7.62 -4.62 24.74
C ASP A 562 7.48 -6.02 24.09
N ASP A 563 6.41 -6.78 24.36
CA ASP A 563 6.21 -8.14 23.83
C ASP A 563 5.15 -8.18 22.73
N GLU A 564 4.14 -7.31 22.76
CA GLU A 564 3.23 -7.03 21.64
C GLU A 564 3.15 -5.50 21.41
N PRO A 565 4.05 -4.93 20.58
CA PRO A 565 3.99 -3.52 20.20
C PRO A 565 2.81 -3.23 19.28
N PHE A 566 2.18 -2.07 19.48
CA PHE A 566 0.96 -1.67 18.80
C PHE A 566 1.02 -0.16 18.50
N ILE A 567 1.38 0.20 17.26
CA ILE A 567 1.79 1.57 16.90
C ILE A 567 1.01 2.05 15.68
N LEU A 568 0.44 3.26 15.78
CA LEU A 568 -0.25 3.95 14.67
C LEU A 568 0.51 5.25 14.35
N ILE A 569 1.04 5.36 13.13
CA ILE A 569 1.93 6.44 12.71
C ILE A 569 1.11 7.62 12.17
N ASP A 570 1.06 8.72 12.94
CA ASP A 570 0.56 10.02 12.48
C ASP A 570 1.74 10.92 12.09
N VAL A 571 1.62 11.63 10.97
CA VAL A 571 2.62 12.57 10.47
C VAL A 571 1.89 13.87 10.12
N PRO A 572 2.21 15.01 10.75
CA PRO A 572 1.58 16.30 10.44
C PRO A 572 1.69 16.67 8.95
N ALA A 573 0.70 17.40 8.41
CA ALA A 573 0.69 17.77 7.00
C ALA A 573 1.85 18.71 6.62
N GLU A 574 2.33 19.49 7.58
CA GLU A 574 3.52 20.34 7.48
C GLU A 574 4.85 19.56 7.43
N ASP A 575 4.85 18.29 7.90
CA ASP A 575 6.01 17.40 7.90
C ASP A 575 6.03 16.44 6.68
N VAL A 576 5.03 16.52 5.79
CA VAL A 576 4.98 15.77 4.53
C VAL A 576 5.03 16.73 3.34
N TRP A 577 5.93 16.47 2.39
CA TRP A 577 6.19 17.37 1.24
C TRP A 577 5.02 17.50 0.25
N ASP A 578 4.03 16.61 0.29
CA ASP A 578 2.77 16.72 -0.48
C ASP A 578 1.68 17.56 0.22
N GLY A 579 1.91 17.97 1.48
CA GLY A 579 0.99 18.79 2.27
C GLY A 579 -0.25 18.05 2.77
N ILE A 580 -0.24 16.71 2.86
CA ILE A 580 -1.37 15.88 3.28
C ILE A 580 -0.99 15.08 4.55
N ARG A 581 -1.85 15.13 5.57
CA ARG A 581 -1.58 14.49 6.88
C ARG A 581 -1.60 12.96 6.81
N GLY A 582 -0.77 12.35 7.65
CA GLY A 582 -0.81 10.93 8.01
C GLY A 582 0.09 10.10 7.13
N ALA A 583 0.82 9.18 7.76
CA ALA A 583 1.52 8.12 7.05
C ALA A 583 0.51 7.21 6.35
N VAL A 584 0.87 6.77 5.15
CA VAL A 584 0.18 5.68 4.45
C VAL A 584 1.02 4.41 4.55
N HIS A 585 1.11 3.62 3.48
CA HIS A 585 1.61 2.26 3.47
C HIS A 585 3.07 2.12 3.95
N HIS A 586 3.27 1.46 5.10
CA HIS A 586 4.53 0.98 5.68
C HIS A 586 5.73 1.96 5.64
N TRP A 587 5.47 3.23 5.96
CA TRP A 587 6.47 4.32 5.97
C TRP A 587 7.64 4.11 6.93
N ASP A 588 7.52 3.23 7.92
CA ASP A 588 8.57 2.85 8.88
C ASP A 588 9.73 2.06 8.26
N GLN A 589 9.52 1.43 7.09
CA GLN A 589 10.53 0.60 6.43
C GLN A 589 11.58 1.42 5.66
N ASN A 590 11.16 2.58 5.14
CA ASN A 590 11.97 3.48 4.33
C ASN A 590 13.15 4.07 5.12
N GLY A 591 14.25 4.36 4.44
CA GLY A 591 15.38 5.10 5.00
C GLY A 591 16.16 5.79 3.89
N LEU A 592 16.92 6.84 4.24
CA LEU A 592 17.59 7.71 3.28
C LEU A 592 18.96 7.16 2.89
N SER A 593 19.32 7.29 1.61
CA SER A 593 20.70 6.98 1.22
C SER A 593 21.66 8.03 1.79
N LYS A 594 22.91 7.65 2.02
CA LYS A 594 24.00 8.56 2.46
C LYS A 594 24.23 9.74 1.51
N THR A 595 23.77 9.64 0.26
CA THR A 595 23.79 10.72 -0.71
C THR A 595 22.70 11.77 -0.44
N ASP A 596 21.58 11.35 0.14
CA ASP A 596 20.39 12.17 0.39
C ASP A 596 20.44 12.80 1.78
N GLU A 597 20.89 12.05 2.79
CA GLU A 597 21.41 12.61 4.06
C GLU A 597 22.46 13.70 3.76
N GLY A 598 23.37 13.43 2.83
CA GLY A 598 24.41 14.37 2.38
C GLY A 598 23.90 15.61 1.63
N LYS A 599 22.64 15.62 1.17
CA LYS A 599 21.94 16.81 0.64
C LYS A 599 21.24 17.61 1.74
N GLY A 600 21.12 17.07 2.95
CA GLY A 600 20.31 17.63 4.04
C GLY A 600 18.84 17.23 3.98
N GLN A 601 18.50 16.08 3.38
CA GLN A 601 17.19 15.46 3.55
C GLN A 601 17.16 14.74 4.91
N GLU A 602 16.06 14.89 5.65
CA GLU A 602 15.84 14.26 6.96
C GLU A 602 14.44 13.60 6.97
N PRO A 603 14.24 12.43 7.61
CA PRO A 603 12.91 11.84 7.76
C PRO A 603 12.04 12.64 8.74
N PRO A 604 10.70 12.63 8.61
CA PRO A 604 9.80 13.25 9.58
C PRO A 604 10.04 12.70 10.99
N ALA A 605 9.92 13.55 12.01
CA ALA A 605 10.21 13.17 13.40
C ALA A 605 9.43 11.93 13.86
N ALA A 606 8.17 11.78 13.44
CA ALA A 606 7.36 10.59 13.74
C ALA A 606 7.93 9.28 13.16
N ILE A 607 8.57 9.33 11.98
CA ILE A 607 9.25 8.18 11.36
C ILE A 607 10.52 7.83 12.16
N VAL A 608 11.32 8.83 12.50
CA VAL A 608 12.53 8.67 13.33
C VAL A 608 12.20 8.07 14.70
N GLU A 609 11.08 8.45 15.33
CA GLU A 609 10.68 7.86 16.62
C GLU A 609 10.10 6.44 16.51
N VAL A 610 9.32 6.09 15.48
CA VAL A 610 8.87 4.69 15.31
C VAL A 610 10.03 3.76 14.97
N GLN A 611 11.01 4.21 14.18
CA GLN A 611 12.21 3.41 13.89
C GLN A 611 13.05 3.17 15.15
N LYS A 612 13.27 4.20 15.98
CA LYS A 612 13.88 4.03 17.32
C LYS A 612 13.12 3.02 18.19
N GLU A 613 11.79 3.05 18.17
CA GLU A 613 10.95 2.12 18.93
C GLU A 613 11.05 0.69 18.41
N VAL A 614 11.10 0.50 17.08
CA VAL A 614 11.36 -0.79 16.42
C VAL A 614 12.70 -1.39 16.85
N LEU A 615 13.78 -0.59 16.81
CA LEU A 615 15.07 -1.01 17.37
C LEU A 615 14.91 -1.38 18.85
N ARG A 616 14.28 -0.51 19.66
CA ARG A 616 14.14 -0.69 21.11
C ARG A 616 13.48 -2.01 21.49
N PHE A 617 12.30 -2.34 20.94
CA PHE A 617 11.60 -3.57 21.31
C PHE A 617 12.29 -4.83 20.74
N ILE A 618 12.90 -4.75 19.54
CA ILE A 618 13.72 -5.85 19.01
C ILE A 618 14.94 -6.10 19.92
N GLY A 619 15.57 -5.05 20.46
CA GLY A 619 16.62 -5.17 21.47
C GLY A 619 16.17 -5.95 22.70
N VAL A 620 14.94 -5.69 23.19
CA VAL A 620 14.33 -6.46 24.30
C VAL A 620 14.13 -7.94 23.91
N TRP A 621 13.61 -8.21 22.71
CA TRP A 621 13.42 -9.58 22.20
C TRP A 621 14.75 -10.35 22.10
N LEU A 622 15.80 -9.73 21.55
CA LEU A 622 17.12 -10.35 21.44
C LEU A 622 17.75 -10.62 22.82
N ASP A 623 17.48 -9.77 23.81
CA ASP A 623 17.87 -10.00 25.20
C ASP A 623 17.01 -11.07 25.91
N GLN A 624 15.77 -11.31 25.49
CA GLN A 624 15.01 -12.50 25.90
C GLN A 624 15.64 -13.78 25.32
N TRP A 625 16.06 -13.79 24.04
CA TRP A 625 16.71 -14.94 23.40
C TRP A 625 18.01 -15.33 24.12
N LYS A 626 18.91 -14.37 24.37
CA LYS A 626 20.17 -14.61 25.10
C LYS A 626 19.94 -15.27 26.47
N LYS A 627 18.83 -14.93 27.16
CA LYS A 627 18.44 -15.55 28.44
C LYS A 627 17.93 -16.99 28.24
N ARG A 628 17.07 -17.25 27.24
CA ARG A 628 16.61 -18.61 26.85
C ARG A 628 17.80 -19.53 26.60
N SER A 629 18.67 -19.13 25.67
CA SER A 629 19.83 -19.92 25.23
C SER A 629 20.91 -20.06 26.32
N GLY A 630 21.04 -19.04 27.16
CA GLY A 630 21.94 -19.05 28.32
C GLY A 630 21.55 -20.08 29.39
N ASP A 631 20.28 -20.18 29.78
CA ASP A 631 19.86 -21.17 30.79
C ASP A 631 19.93 -22.61 30.28
N SER A 632 19.72 -22.87 28.98
CA SER A 632 19.95 -24.19 28.38
C SER A 632 21.42 -24.65 28.40
N SER A 633 22.38 -23.76 28.66
CA SER A 633 23.80 -24.14 28.84
C SER A 633 24.13 -24.67 30.24
N ARG A 634 23.21 -24.52 31.22
CA ARG A 634 23.42 -25.03 32.58
C ARG A 634 23.16 -26.54 32.63
N PRO A 635 24.09 -27.36 33.15
CA PRO A 635 23.83 -28.78 33.34
C PRO A 635 22.64 -28.99 34.29
N LEU A 636 21.57 -29.59 33.77
CA LEU A 636 20.43 -30.02 34.57
C LEU A 636 20.89 -31.07 35.60
N GLY A 637 21.03 -30.64 36.86
CA GLY A 637 21.31 -31.52 37.99
C GLY A 637 20.26 -32.63 38.04
N GLY A 638 20.69 -33.87 37.80
CA GLY A 638 19.81 -34.92 37.27
C GLY A 638 18.62 -35.27 38.17
N ILE A 639 17.41 -34.96 37.71
CA ILE A 639 16.16 -35.51 38.23
C ILE A 639 15.65 -36.57 37.25
N ARG A 640 15.35 -37.76 37.77
CA ARG A 640 14.84 -38.89 36.97
C ARG A 640 13.31 -38.81 36.81
N GLY A 641 12.83 -38.91 35.58
CA GLY A 641 11.72 -39.84 35.26
C GLY A 641 10.46 -39.28 34.61
N ALA A 642 9.96 -40.10 33.65
CA ALA A 642 8.61 -40.15 33.09
C ALA A 642 8.12 -39.00 32.18
N GLY A 643 7.34 -39.35 31.15
CA GLY A 643 6.53 -38.40 30.37
C GLY A 643 6.90 -38.21 28.89
N ARG A 644 6.98 -39.27 28.08
CA ARG A 644 6.87 -39.09 26.61
C ARG A 644 5.42 -38.77 26.27
N SER A 645 5.17 -37.60 25.66
CA SER A 645 3.97 -37.32 24.89
C SER A 645 4.40 -37.07 23.45
N GLN A 646 3.77 -37.73 22.48
CA GLN A 646 3.98 -37.45 21.06
C GLN A 646 2.94 -36.43 20.60
N VAL A 647 3.39 -35.42 19.86
CA VAL A 647 2.53 -34.68 18.93
C VAL A 647 2.65 -35.41 17.58
N PRO A 648 1.55 -35.76 16.89
CA PRO A 648 1.61 -36.34 15.56
C PRO A 648 2.04 -35.28 14.52
N LEU A 649 2.64 -35.77 13.44
CA LEU A 649 2.88 -35.04 12.19
C LEU A 649 1.56 -34.88 11.42
#